data_AF-A0A957LQ90-F1
#
_entry.id   AF-A0A957LQ90-F1
#
_cell.length_a   1.000
_cell.length_b   1.000
_cell.length_c   1.000
_cell.angle_alpha   90.00
_cell.angle_beta   90.00
_cell.angle_gamma   90.00
#
_symmetry.space_group_name_H-M   'P 1'
#
loop_
_entity.id
_entity.type
_entity.pdbx_description
1 polymer ?
#
loop_
_entity_poly.entity_id
_entity_poly.type
_entity_poly.pdbx_seq_one_letter_code
_entity_poly.pdbx_strand_id
1 'polypeptide(L)'
;MTNATDSAVSNPYVGPRTFTEKEGRFFFGREREARDLTARIVSERLLLFYAQSGAGKSSLLNARVIPKLRDEERFQVLPVGRVSGELPAGVAQVDNIYAFNLMTSLDQSDVDPARLAQVTLSDFLARLARETVADADGQRVARWVYKPELASEQAAADAQAAGGPRFALVIDQFEEIITVHPGRWREREGFFRQLNQALLDDPNLWVVLALREDYVAALDPYAELTFNRLRARFYMERMQASNGLEAVRRPAELGGRPFAPGVAEQLVDELRQVRVPGGDDTIPGQYVEPVQLQVVCYQLWERLAEGAEGPDEPPISFEDLAEAGDVNQALEQFYAETLAAVLAEKGVHEAGVSERGLRTWFDKELITETGIRNTVFRNEAAGRTGSMPNVAVDALVSRFLLRTELRGGGAWVELVHDRFVEPIRVSNAAWFPLHLSALQRQAALWDEQGRSAGLLLRDEALAEAEAWAADHADELASHEQDFLTACREAHEAAERERRQSRRIRMLAVVAVAVAVLAIIAAGIAVNATRQANEAKVTAQRQTTRAEEQTQRAEEQTQLAEDRTEIATMLLGVQRDFLAQVDTGGVSVEMLKAQRQRLEQGEAVLASGTAPTVTLPVLAGVPFPEAQKGLDEACQPTPCLRSQVRWELNDELAGGLVLQTDPPAGEKLLWGAAVTLTVSQGKPYVLESPVRMEFVPVPAGEFTMGSDSSIEPIAYGDEKPQQRLDLPEFYIGKYEVTNAQYEACVTAGKCAVPGLWEEGAIPSGKEDHPVVDVSWYDALAFMEWLSAETGQDFRLPTEAEWEKACRGTTGLIYPWRSRDISSDKLNYSDSNMGDTTPVGSYSPDGDSPYGAADMAGNAWEWTSSQHADFPYDATDGRENSTGEALRVLRGGSFFDEASFVRCAVRDRNDPVITFGSYGFRVGWASPSGSGS
;
A
#
# COMPACT_ATOMS: atom_id res chain seq x y z
N MET A 1 31.81 2.20 63.27
CA MET A 1 30.77 3.26 63.16
C MET A 1 30.80 3.75 61.74
N THR A 2 29.96 3.18 60.90
CA THR A 2 29.71 3.62 59.52
C THR A 2 28.46 4.50 59.53
N ASN A 3 28.46 5.60 58.78
CA ASN A 3 27.33 6.53 58.79
C ASN A 3 26.10 5.89 58.14
N ALA A 4 24.95 6.01 58.78
CA ALA A 4 23.66 5.61 58.24
C ALA A 4 22.96 6.82 57.61
N THR A 5 23.23 7.07 56.34
CA THR A 5 22.43 7.91 55.42
C THR A 5 22.74 7.51 53.99
N ASP A 6 22.23 6.35 53.58
CA ASP A 6 22.04 5.99 52.17
C ASP A 6 20.55 5.59 52.09
N SER A 7 19.71 6.55 51.68
CA SER A 7 18.28 6.56 51.98
C SER A 7 17.41 6.20 50.78
N ALA A 8 16.36 5.44 51.05
CA ALA A 8 15.53 4.70 50.09
C ALA A 8 16.25 3.51 49.43
N VAL A 9 15.59 2.35 49.42
CA VAL A 9 16.01 1.21 48.60
C VAL A 9 15.58 1.53 47.18
N SER A 10 16.53 1.89 46.31
CA SER A 10 16.26 2.03 44.88
C SER A 10 15.71 0.70 44.33
N ASN A 11 14.77 0.77 43.39
CA ASN A 11 14.27 -0.39 42.65
C ASN A 11 15.44 -1.29 42.21
N PRO A 12 15.42 -2.61 42.52
CA PRO A 12 16.51 -3.53 42.17
C PRO A 12 16.48 -3.91 40.68
N TYR A 13 15.36 -3.67 39.99
CA TYR A 13 15.26 -3.70 38.54
C TYR A 13 15.53 -2.29 37.99
N VAL A 14 16.07 -2.23 36.77
CA VAL A 14 16.43 -0.93 36.16
C VAL A 14 15.36 -0.40 35.20
N GLY A 15 14.40 -1.24 34.80
CA GLY A 15 13.48 -0.94 33.70
C GLY A 15 14.17 -1.11 32.34
N PRO A 16 13.77 -0.38 31.29
CA PRO A 16 14.25 -0.60 29.92
C PRO A 16 15.69 -0.12 29.66
N ARG A 17 16.29 0.62 30.60
CA ARG A 17 17.66 1.16 30.50
C ARG A 17 18.73 0.10 30.72
N THR A 18 19.97 0.40 30.29
CA THR A 18 21.12 -0.47 30.56
C THR A 18 21.55 -0.42 32.03
N PHE A 19 21.87 -1.58 32.63
CA PHE A 19 22.48 -1.67 33.95
C PHE A 19 23.85 -0.98 33.98
N THR A 20 24.09 -0.13 34.98
CA THR A 20 25.41 0.43 35.26
C THR A 20 26.25 -0.53 36.12
N GLU A 21 27.56 -0.27 36.21
CA GLU A 21 28.46 -1.00 37.12
C GLU A 21 27.96 -1.01 38.58
N LYS A 22 27.47 0.13 39.08
CA LYS A 22 26.96 0.26 40.47
C LYS A 22 25.78 -0.66 40.75
N GLU A 23 24.97 -0.93 39.72
CA GLU A 23 23.77 -1.76 39.78
C GLU A 23 24.06 -3.23 39.48
N GLY A 24 25.30 -3.58 39.11
CA GLY A 24 25.70 -4.95 38.77
C GLY A 24 25.54 -5.97 39.91
N ARG A 25 25.31 -5.52 41.15
CA ARG A 25 24.84 -6.38 42.27
C ARG A 25 23.48 -7.03 42.01
N PHE A 26 22.64 -6.40 41.19
CA PHE A 26 21.29 -6.85 40.82
C PHE A 26 21.21 -7.48 39.41
N PHE A 27 22.29 -7.54 38.64
CA PHE A 27 22.26 -8.10 37.27
C PHE A 27 22.49 -9.62 37.29
N PHE A 28 21.41 -10.40 37.24
CA PHE A 28 21.42 -11.87 37.30
C PHE A 28 20.99 -12.55 35.99
N GLY A 29 21.18 -13.86 35.91
CA GLY A 29 20.75 -14.69 34.78
C GLY A 29 21.73 -14.72 33.61
N ARG A 30 22.95 -14.19 33.78
CA ARG A 30 24.00 -14.13 32.75
C ARG A 30 25.41 -14.47 33.30
N GLU A 31 25.48 -15.12 34.46
CA GLU A 31 26.71 -15.48 35.19
C GLU A 31 27.63 -16.46 34.45
N ARG A 32 27.07 -17.21 33.48
CA ARG A 32 27.85 -18.06 32.59
C ARG A 32 28.39 -17.23 31.42
N GLU A 33 27.52 -16.50 30.74
CA GLU A 33 27.86 -15.68 29.58
C GLU A 33 28.91 -14.62 29.93
N ALA A 34 28.80 -13.97 31.11
CA ALA A 34 29.81 -13.05 31.62
C ALA A 34 31.19 -13.73 31.81
N ARG A 35 31.20 -14.95 32.35
CA ARG A 35 32.43 -15.71 32.65
C ARG A 35 33.09 -16.23 31.38
N ASP A 36 32.30 -16.83 30.49
CA ASP A 36 32.75 -17.41 29.24
C ASP A 36 33.24 -16.28 28.31
N LEU A 37 32.59 -15.10 28.32
CA LEU A 37 33.04 -13.89 27.61
C LEU A 37 34.31 -13.28 28.22
N THR A 38 34.39 -13.07 29.55
CA THR A 38 35.64 -12.60 30.19
C THR A 38 36.81 -13.53 29.90
N ALA A 39 36.63 -14.86 30.00
CA ALA A 39 37.66 -15.83 29.66
C ALA A 39 38.07 -15.75 28.18
N ARG A 40 37.11 -15.53 27.27
CA ARG A 40 37.39 -15.34 25.84
C ARG A 40 38.23 -14.08 25.60
N ILE A 41 37.88 -12.95 26.23
CA ILE A 41 38.62 -11.68 26.15
C ILE A 41 40.05 -11.87 26.68
N VAL A 42 40.23 -12.50 27.83
CA VAL A 42 41.57 -12.79 28.38
C VAL A 42 42.43 -13.59 27.40
N SER A 43 41.82 -14.50 26.63
CA SER A 43 42.51 -15.34 25.65
C SER A 43 42.78 -14.70 24.27
N GLU A 44 41.99 -13.70 23.84
CA GLU A 44 42.01 -13.18 22.47
C GLU A 44 42.13 -11.66 22.44
N ARG A 45 43.22 -11.14 21.85
CA ARG A 45 43.51 -9.69 21.83
C ARG A 45 42.54 -8.82 21.02
N LEU A 46 41.78 -9.43 20.11
CA LEU A 46 40.71 -8.78 19.36
C LEU A 46 39.52 -9.74 19.32
N LEU A 47 38.40 -9.38 19.95
CA LEU A 47 37.21 -10.23 20.04
C LEU A 47 35.98 -9.53 19.46
N LEU A 48 35.27 -10.23 18.58
CA LEU A 48 33.94 -9.82 18.10
C LEU A 48 32.86 -10.42 19.03
N PHE A 49 32.08 -9.58 19.71
CA PHE A 49 31.00 -9.97 20.62
C PHE A 49 29.64 -9.58 20.01
N TYR A 50 28.75 -10.53 19.77
CA TYR A 50 27.48 -10.25 19.09
C TYR A 50 26.30 -11.04 19.64
N ALA A 51 25.11 -10.48 19.43
CA ALA A 51 23.80 -11.02 19.77
C ALA A 51 22.71 -10.18 19.08
N GLN A 52 21.46 -10.65 19.14
CA GLN A 52 20.26 -9.89 18.78
C GLN A 52 20.22 -8.49 19.42
N SER A 53 19.44 -7.58 18.84
CA SER A 53 19.01 -6.36 19.54
C SER A 53 18.21 -6.71 20.81
N GLY A 54 18.19 -5.84 21.82
CA GLY A 54 17.49 -6.08 23.09
C GLY A 54 18.09 -7.13 24.04
N ALA A 55 18.90 -8.09 23.55
CA ALA A 55 19.38 -9.26 24.30
C ALA A 55 20.30 -8.99 25.54
N GLY A 56 20.58 -7.73 25.85
CA GLY A 56 21.29 -7.31 27.08
C GLY A 56 22.80 -7.05 26.96
N LYS A 57 23.35 -6.89 25.74
CA LYS A 57 24.81 -6.76 25.47
C LYS A 57 25.51 -5.72 26.36
N SER A 58 25.08 -4.46 26.28
CA SER A 58 25.70 -3.35 27.04
C SER A 58 25.53 -3.51 28.55
N SER A 59 24.44 -4.12 29.02
CA SER A 59 24.25 -4.47 30.44
C SER A 59 25.22 -5.56 30.88
N LEU A 60 25.43 -6.62 30.10
CA LEU A 60 26.41 -7.66 30.39
C LEU A 60 27.84 -7.08 30.49
N LEU A 61 28.18 -6.17 29.57
CA LEU A 61 29.47 -5.48 29.56
C LEU A 61 29.65 -4.63 30.82
N ASN A 62 28.74 -3.68 31.07
CA ASN A 62 28.86 -2.70 32.15
C ASN A 62 28.69 -3.32 33.55
N ALA A 63 27.74 -4.22 33.73
CA ALA A 63 27.38 -4.76 35.04
C ALA A 63 28.28 -5.91 35.52
N ARG A 64 28.93 -6.66 34.60
CA ARG A 64 29.70 -7.87 34.93
C ARG A 64 31.08 -7.94 34.26
N VAL A 65 31.17 -7.81 32.93
CA VAL A 65 32.43 -8.10 32.21
C VAL A 65 33.50 -7.04 32.49
N ILE A 66 33.16 -5.75 32.44
CA ILE A 66 34.09 -4.64 32.72
C ILE A 66 34.61 -4.70 34.18
N PRO A 67 33.75 -4.84 35.22
CA PRO A 67 34.20 -5.08 36.59
C PRO A 67 35.10 -6.31 36.71
N LYS A 68 34.77 -7.45 36.10
CA LYS A 68 35.61 -8.66 36.13
C LYS A 68 36.98 -8.44 35.49
N LEU A 69 37.03 -7.81 34.31
CA LEU A 69 38.29 -7.49 33.63
C LEU A 69 39.19 -6.61 34.52
N ARG A 70 38.61 -5.62 35.19
CA ARG A 70 39.33 -4.69 36.06
C ARG A 70 39.77 -5.32 37.39
N ASP A 71 38.85 -5.97 38.11
CA ASP A 71 39.01 -6.30 39.52
C ASP A 71 39.48 -7.75 39.76
N GLU A 72 39.11 -8.68 38.87
CA GLU A 72 39.58 -10.08 38.93
C GLU A 72 40.82 -10.27 38.03
N GLU A 73 40.76 -9.77 36.79
CA GLU A 73 41.83 -9.95 35.78
C GLU A 73 42.86 -8.80 35.74
N ARG A 74 42.69 -7.73 36.53
CA ARG A 74 43.66 -6.62 36.66
C ARG A 74 43.97 -5.87 35.35
N PHE A 75 43.00 -5.76 34.45
CA PHE A 75 43.08 -4.85 33.30
C PHE A 75 42.84 -3.40 33.74
N GLN A 76 43.52 -2.47 33.08
CA GLN A 76 43.06 -1.09 32.99
C GLN A 76 42.03 -1.00 31.86
N VAL A 77 40.75 -1.09 32.22
CA VAL A 77 39.65 -0.93 31.26
C VAL A 77 39.46 0.57 30.97
N LEU A 78 39.46 0.91 29.68
CA LEU A 78 39.19 2.25 29.15
C LEU A 78 37.69 2.58 29.27
N PRO A 79 37.24 3.81 28.99
CA PRO A 79 35.82 4.09 28.80
C PRO A 79 35.23 3.23 27.68
N VAL A 80 33.91 3.04 27.70
CA VAL A 80 33.22 2.32 26.62
C VAL A 80 33.14 3.24 25.39
N GLY A 81 33.84 2.88 24.34
CA GLY A 81 33.90 3.65 23.10
C GLY A 81 32.64 3.55 22.25
N ARG A 82 32.44 4.58 21.41
CA ARG A 82 31.44 4.66 20.33
C ARG A 82 32.13 5.05 19.02
N VAL A 83 31.50 4.76 17.89
CA VAL A 83 32.01 5.19 16.57
C VAL A 83 31.01 6.05 15.80
N SER A 84 29.77 6.17 16.29
CA SER A 84 28.83 7.24 15.97
C SER A 84 29.30 8.61 16.46
N GLY A 85 28.77 9.67 15.84
CA GLY A 85 29.10 11.05 16.15
C GLY A 85 29.19 11.93 14.90
N GLU A 86 28.78 13.19 15.06
CA GLU A 86 28.96 14.26 14.09
C GLU A 86 30.18 15.12 14.39
N LEU A 87 30.73 15.80 13.37
CA LEU A 87 31.90 16.66 13.56
C LEU A 87 31.52 17.94 14.36
N PRO A 88 32.20 18.24 15.48
CA PRO A 88 31.93 19.44 16.27
C PRO A 88 32.11 20.74 15.47
N ALA A 89 31.29 21.75 15.79
CA ALA A 89 31.34 23.06 15.14
C ALA A 89 32.74 23.69 15.23
N GLY A 90 33.41 23.81 14.08
CA GLY A 90 34.81 24.25 13.96
C GLY A 90 35.75 23.20 13.35
N VAL A 91 35.40 21.92 13.40
CA VAL A 91 36.16 20.82 12.77
C VAL A 91 35.63 20.57 11.35
N ALA A 92 36.21 21.25 10.36
CA ALA A 92 35.76 21.16 8.97
C ALA A 92 36.09 19.83 8.27
N GLN A 93 37.17 19.16 8.68
CA GLN A 93 37.62 17.88 8.12
C GLN A 93 38.42 17.11 9.18
N VAL A 94 38.36 15.77 9.09
CA VAL A 94 39.18 14.82 9.87
C VAL A 94 39.72 13.76 8.89
N ASP A 95 40.82 13.09 9.26
CA ASP A 95 41.39 12.01 8.43
C ASP A 95 40.53 10.73 8.44
N ASN A 96 39.76 10.50 9.50
CA ASN A 96 38.87 9.35 9.65
C ASN A 96 37.78 9.62 10.70
N ILE A 97 36.51 9.69 10.31
CA ILE A 97 35.41 10.04 11.22
C ILE A 97 35.20 9.00 12.32
N TYR A 98 35.32 7.71 12.01
CA TYR A 98 35.09 6.64 13.00
C TYR A 98 36.19 6.59 14.05
N ALA A 99 37.45 6.82 13.67
CA ALA A 99 38.55 6.91 14.62
C ALA A 99 38.47 8.21 15.44
N PHE A 100 38.10 9.34 14.81
CA PHE A 100 37.87 10.62 15.50
C PHE A 100 36.77 10.53 16.57
N ASN A 101 35.62 9.94 16.22
CA ASN A 101 34.51 9.69 17.14
C ASN A 101 34.93 8.77 18.28
N LEU A 102 35.68 7.69 17.99
CA LEU A 102 36.22 6.80 19.00
C LEU A 102 37.13 7.54 19.99
N MET A 103 38.11 8.31 19.51
CA MET A 103 39.00 9.11 20.36
C MET A 103 38.21 10.10 21.22
N THR A 104 37.24 10.80 20.63
CA THR A 104 36.35 11.74 21.34
C THR A 104 35.48 11.05 22.40
N SER A 105 35.04 9.81 22.17
CA SER A 105 34.27 9.02 23.15
C SER A 105 35.12 8.45 24.31
N LEU A 106 36.44 8.39 24.14
CA LEU A 106 37.38 7.85 25.12
C LEU A 106 38.06 8.93 25.97
N ASP A 107 38.12 10.17 25.50
CA ASP A 107 38.59 11.30 26.31
C ASP A 107 37.48 11.80 27.26
N GLN A 108 37.85 12.08 28.51
CA GLN A 108 36.93 12.54 29.55
C GLN A 108 37.31 13.94 30.05
N SER A 109 37.79 14.78 29.12
CA SER A 109 38.30 16.12 29.36
C SER A 109 37.88 17.12 28.27
N ASP A 110 38.09 18.42 28.53
CA ASP A 110 37.76 19.49 27.59
C ASP A 110 38.86 19.70 26.53
N VAL A 111 39.32 18.61 25.88
CA VAL A 111 40.26 18.71 24.76
C VAL A 111 39.56 19.33 23.55
N ASP A 112 40.13 20.43 23.06
CA ASP A 112 39.80 21.05 21.77
C ASP A 112 39.74 20.00 20.64
N PRO A 113 38.55 19.70 20.07
CA PRO A 113 38.40 18.62 19.10
C PRO A 113 39.23 18.82 17.83
N ALA A 114 39.59 20.05 17.47
CA ALA A 114 40.47 20.32 16.33
C ALA A 114 41.87 19.69 16.50
N ARG A 115 42.28 19.37 17.75
CA ARG A 115 43.53 18.66 18.05
C ARG A 115 43.46 17.17 17.77
N LEU A 116 42.28 16.55 17.83
CA LEU A 116 42.09 15.12 17.56
C LEU A 116 41.93 14.83 16.07
N ALA A 117 41.58 15.84 15.25
CA ALA A 117 41.29 15.71 13.82
C ALA A 117 42.42 15.13 12.95
N GLN A 118 43.68 15.20 13.43
CA GLN A 118 44.90 14.71 12.76
C GLN A 118 45.69 13.69 13.61
N VAL A 119 45.10 13.18 14.69
CA VAL A 119 45.74 12.18 15.56
C VAL A 119 45.32 10.78 15.10
N THR A 120 46.26 9.84 15.09
CA THR A 120 45.94 8.44 14.80
C THR A 120 45.51 7.72 16.07
N LEU A 121 44.63 6.72 15.95
CA LEU A 121 44.14 5.95 17.10
C LEU A 121 45.27 5.34 17.95
N SER A 122 46.38 4.91 17.33
CA SER A 122 47.55 4.38 18.04
C SER A 122 48.24 5.46 18.89
N ASP A 123 48.51 6.62 18.30
CA ASP A 123 49.15 7.75 18.99
C ASP A 123 48.25 8.38 20.07
N PHE A 124 46.93 8.37 19.88
CA PHE A 124 45.96 8.75 20.90
C PHE A 124 46.00 7.79 22.10
N LEU A 125 45.90 6.47 21.86
CA LEU A 125 45.90 5.47 22.93
C LEU A 125 47.23 5.47 23.69
N ALA A 126 48.36 5.66 23.01
CA ALA A 126 49.68 5.80 23.64
C ALA A 126 49.80 7.05 24.54
N ARG A 127 48.92 8.05 24.39
CA ARG A 127 48.90 9.29 25.17
C ARG A 127 47.66 9.45 26.06
N LEU A 128 46.78 8.45 26.12
CA LEU A 128 45.57 8.46 26.95
C LEU A 128 45.92 8.03 28.38
N ALA A 129 46.03 9.01 29.28
CA ALA A 129 46.46 8.79 30.66
C ALA A 129 45.28 8.75 31.64
N ARG A 130 45.34 7.87 32.64
CA ARG A 130 44.36 7.82 33.72
C ARG A 130 44.76 8.75 34.87
N GLU A 131 44.00 9.83 35.06
CA GLU A 131 44.20 10.80 36.13
C GLU A 131 43.22 10.59 37.30
N THR A 132 43.38 11.37 38.38
CA THR A 132 42.43 11.44 39.50
C THR A 132 42.10 12.89 39.77
N VAL A 133 40.88 13.30 39.43
CA VAL A 133 40.37 14.67 39.49
C VAL A 133 39.34 14.76 40.62
N ALA A 134 39.10 15.96 41.16
CA ALA A 134 37.92 16.20 42.00
C ALA A 134 36.69 16.40 41.09
N ASP A 135 35.56 15.77 41.41
CA ASP A 135 34.27 16.11 40.80
C ASP A 135 33.64 17.35 41.45
N ALA A 136 32.41 17.70 41.05
CA ALA A 136 31.69 18.88 41.53
C ALA A 136 31.42 18.85 43.05
N ASP A 137 31.30 17.64 43.64
CA ASP A 137 31.09 17.41 45.06
C ASP A 137 32.41 17.23 45.84
N GLY A 138 33.56 17.33 45.14
CA GLY A 138 34.90 17.20 45.70
C GLY A 138 35.37 15.75 45.89
N GLN A 139 34.64 14.74 45.40
CA GLN A 139 35.10 13.35 45.45
C GLN A 139 36.19 13.11 44.40
N ARG A 140 37.14 12.22 44.74
CA ARG A 140 38.28 11.90 43.88
C ARG A 140 37.91 10.83 42.85
N VAL A 141 37.36 11.27 41.72
CA VAL A 141 37.03 10.40 40.58
C VAL A 141 38.25 10.17 39.69
N ALA A 142 38.38 8.96 39.15
CA ALA A 142 39.36 8.69 38.10
C ALA A 142 38.77 9.05 36.74
N ARG A 143 39.56 9.69 35.87
CA ARG A 143 39.19 10.03 34.48
C ARG A 143 40.29 9.64 33.52
N TRP A 144 39.93 9.34 32.28
CA TRP A 144 40.89 9.17 31.19
C TRP A 144 41.03 10.49 30.42
N VAL A 145 42.27 10.91 30.19
CA VAL A 145 42.63 12.24 29.66
C VAL A 145 43.72 12.10 28.61
N TYR A 146 43.49 12.60 27.40
CA TYR A 146 44.45 12.64 26.31
C TYR A 146 45.50 13.74 26.54
N LYS A 147 46.77 13.35 26.55
CA LYS A 147 47.90 14.23 26.87
C LYS A 147 48.85 14.42 25.68
N PRO A 148 48.64 15.43 24.82
CA PRO A 148 49.50 15.65 23.66
C PRO A 148 50.97 15.93 24.03
N GLU A 149 51.25 16.36 25.27
CA GLU A 149 52.59 16.59 25.79
C GLU A 149 53.36 15.32 26.21
N LEU A 150 52.69 14.15 26.28
CA LEU A 150 53.39 12.88 26.46
C LEU A 150 54.13 12.51 25.17
N ALA A 151 55.42 12.20 25.31
CA ALA A 151 56.24 11.70 24.20
C ALA A 151 55.84 10.24 23.89
N SER A 152 55.33 10.00 22.69
CA SER A 152 54.85 8.68 22.25
C SER A 152 55.92 7.60 22.35
N GLU A 153 57.18 7.90 22.01
CA GLU A 153 58.31 6.97 22.18
C GLU A 153 58.53 6.54 23.65
N GLN A 154 58.34 7.44 24.61
CA GLN A 154 58.52 7.16 26.03
C GLN A 154 57.33 6.34 26.58
N ALA A 155 56.10 6.72 26.24
CA ALA A 155 54.91 6.00 26.66
C ALA A 155 54.84 4.59 26.04
N ALA A 156 55.22 4.43 24.77
CA ALA A 156 55.33 3.13 24.11
C ALA A 156 56.44 2.26 24.74
N ALA A 157 57.59 2.85 25.11
CA ALA A 157 58.65 2.11 25.81
C ALA A 157 58.22 1.63 27.20
N ASP A 158 57.48 2.45 27.95
CA ASP A 158 56.93 2.09 29.27
C ASP A 158 55.80 1.04 29.15
N ALA A 159 55.02 1.05 28.06
CA ALA A 159 53.99 0.06 27.75
C ALA A 159 54.56 -1.29 27.24
N GLN A 160 55.63 -1.26 26.43
CA GLN A 160 56.28 -2.45 25.88
C GLN A 160 57.19 -3.19 26.89
N ALA A 161 57.38 -2.63 28.09
CA ALA A 161 58.05 -3.34 29.18
C ALA A 161 57.28 -4.64 29.56
N ALA A 162 57.98 -5.77 29.55
CA ALA A 162 57.40 -7.09 29.87
C ALA A 162 57.00 -7.18 31.36
N GLY A 163 55.79 -6.73 31.66
CA GLY A 163 55.28 -6.50 33.02
C GLY A 163 54.39 -5.26 33.17
N GLY A 164 54.19 -4.47 32.09
CA GLY A 164 53.24 -3.37 32.03
C GLY A 164 51.77 -3.79 32.25
N PRO A 165 50.87 -2.82 32.50
CA PRO A 165 49.45 -3.08 32.69
C PRO A 165 48.78 -3.54 31.39
N ARG A 166 47.88 -4.52 31.46
CA ARG A 166 47.00 -4.89 30.34
C ARG A 166 45.91 -3.84 30.18
N PHE A 167 45.70 -3.32 28.97
CA PHE A 167 44.60 -2.40 28.66
C PHE A 167 43.45 -3.13 27.97
N ALA A 168 42.21 -2.74 28.26
CA ALA A 168 41.03 -3.27 27.58
C ALA A 168 40.15 -2.12 27.04
N LEU A 169 40.04 -2.04 25.72
CA LEU A 169 39.15 -1.15 25.00
C LEU A 169 37.87 -1.92 24.61
N VAL A 170 36.73 -1.49 25.13
CA VAL A 170 35.41 -2.01 24.72
C VAL A 170 34.75 -0.97 23.82
N ILE A 171 34.49 -1.32 22.57
CA ILE A 171 33.69 -0.52 21.64
C ILE A 171 32.34 -1.20 21.52
N ASP A 172 31.27 -0.53 21.96
CA ASP A 172 29.91 -1.06 21.98
C ASP A 172 29.01 -0.28 20.99
N GLN A 173 27.92 -0.92 20.54
CA GLN A 173 27.15 -0.51 19.35
C GLN A 173 28.02 -0.39 18.08
N PHE A 174 29.01 -1.28 17.91
CA PHE A 174 29.99 -1.19 16.82
C PHE A 174 29.38 -1.31 15.40
N GLU A 175 28.12 -1.75 15.25
CA GLU A 175 27.36 -1.62 13.99
C GLU A 175 27.28 -0.18 13.45
N GLU A 176 27.48 0.83 14.32
CA GLU A 176 27.57 2.25 13.97
C GLU A 176 28.59 2.57 12.85
N ILE A 177 29.67 1.78 12.72
CA ILE A 177 30.65 1.92 11.63
C ILE A 177 30.02 1.69 10.24
N ILE A 178 28.93 0.94 10.18
CA ILE A 178 28.15 0.67 8.98
C ILE A 178 27.00 1.68 8.86
N THR A 179 26.20 1.85 9.92
CA THR A 179 24.89 2.54 9.85
C THR A 179 24.96 4.06 9.84
N VAL A 180 25.90 4.68 10.57
CA VAL A 180 25.86 6.13 10.84
C VAL A 180 26.27 6.95 9.61
N HIS A 181 27.42 6.62 9.01
CA HIS A 181 28.04 7.41 7.94
C HIS A 181 28.15 6.61 6.63
N PRO A 182 27.05 6.21 5.96
CA PRO A 182 27.10 5.33 4.80
C PRO A 182 27.86 5.92 3.60
N GLY A 183 27.75 7.23 3.38
CA GLY A 183 28.53 7.93 2.34
C GLY A 183 30.05 7.89 2.57
N ARG A 184 30.51 7.71 3.82
CA ARG A 184 31.93 7.61 4.20
C ARG A 184 32.44 6.17 4.25
N TRP A 185 31.82 5.24 3.54
CA TRP A 185 32.21 3.81 3.54
C TRP A 185 33.70 3.54 3.25
N ARG A 186 34.37 4.42 2.48
CA ARG A 186 35.82 4.36 2.21
C ARG A 186 36.69 4.56 3.46
N GLU A 187 36.19 5.30 4.45
CA GLU A 187 36.89 5.55 5.71
C GLU A 187 36.86 4.30 6.63
N ARG A 188 35.94 3.35 6.43
CA ARG A 188 35.83 2.13 7.25
C ARG A 188 37.11 1.28 7.17
N GLU A 189 37.68 1.10 5.97
CA GLU A 189 38.97 0.43 5.80
C GLU A 189 40.10 1.16 6.54
N GLY A 190 40.11 2.50 6.50
CA GLY A 190 41.04 3.32 7.26
C GLY A 190 40.96 3.09 8.78
N PHE A 191 39.74 2.97 9.31
CA PHE A 191 39.53 2.63 10.72
C PHE A 191 40.09 1.26 11.08
N PHE A 192 39.78 0.20 10.32
CA PHE A 192 40.29 -1.14 10.60
C PHE A 192 41.82 -1.22 10.51
N ARG A 193 42.43 -0.48 9.57
CA ARG A 193 43.90 -0.33 9.48
C ARG A 193 44.47 0.35 10.72
N GLN A 194 43.87 1.45 11.21
CA GLN A 194 44.33 2.12 12.44
C GLN A 194 44.14 1.25 13.69
N LEU A 195 43.01 0.55 13.82
CA LEU A 195 42.75 -0.35 14.94
C LEU A 195 43.74 -1.53 14.97
N ASN A 196 44.04 -2.10 13.82
CA ASN A 196 45.07 -3.13 13.69
C ASN A 196 46.48 -2.59 14.00
N GLN A 197 46.79 -1.35 13.61
CA GLN A 197 48.07 -0.72 13.93
C GLN A 197 48.24 -0.53 15.45
N ALA A 198 47.23 -0.01 16.15
CA ALA A 198 47.25 0.12 17.61
C ALA A 198 47.47 -1.23 18.33
N LEU A 199 46.87 -2.31 17.82
CA LEU A 199 47.08 -3.69 18.33
C LEU A 199 48.48 -4.25 18.02
N LEU A 200 49.20 -3.71 17.04
CA LEU A 200 50.58 -4.09 16.73
C LEU A 200 51.60 -3.26 17.52
N ASP A 201 51.31 -1.98 17.75
CA ASP A 201 52.20 -1.04 18.45
C ASP A 201 52.22 -1.29 19.98
N ASP A 202 51.05 -1.46 20.60
CA ASP A 202 50.95 -1.88 22.00
C ASP A 202 50.63 -3.39 22.08
N PRO A 203 51.56 -4.25 22.55
CA PRO A 203 51.29 -5.67 22.80
C PRO A 203 50.37 -5.91 24.01
N ASN A 204 50.18 -4.93 24.89
CA ASN A 204 49.34 -5.00 26.08
C ASN A 204 47.90 -4.48 25.87
N LEU A 205 47.52 -4.11 24.64
CA LEU A 205 46.15 -3.74 24.29
C LEU A 205 45.28 -4.97 23.97
N TRP A 206 44.06 -5.01 24.52
CA TRP A 206 42.96 -5.87 24.11
C TRP A 206 41.78 -5.03 23.60
N VAL A 207 41.10 -5.49 22.56
CA VAL A 207 39.93 -4.83 21.95
C VAL A 207 38.73 -5.78 21.93
N VAL A 208 37.57 -5.29 22.34
CA VAL A 208 36.28 -5.96 22.21
C VAL A 208 35.37 -5.11 21.33
N LEU A 209 34.89 -5.68 20.23
CA LEU A 209 33.95 -5.06 19.30
C LEU A 209 32.56 -5.67 19.54
N ALA A 210 31.67 -4.95 20.22
CA ALA A 210 30.34 -5.43 20.59
C ALA A 210 29.27 -4.87 19.64
N LEU A 211 28.49 -5.75 18.99
CA LEU A 211 27.53 -5.36 17.95
C LEU A 211 26.26 -6.22 17.85
N ARG A 212 25.30 -5.78 17.02
CA ARG A 212 24.16 -6.58 16.54
C ARG A 212 24.56 -7.70 15.59
N GLU A 213 23.94 -8.86 15.73
CA GLU A 213 24.21 -10.05 14.90
C GLU A 213 23.97 -9.81 13.40
N ASP A 214 22.93 -9.04 13.06
CA ASP A 214 22.54 -8.62 11.71
C ASP A 214 23.72 -8.03 10.89
N TYR A 215 24.66 -7.36 11.56
CA TYR A 215 25.76 -6.62 10.93
C TYR A 215 27.08 -7.40 10.88
N VAL A 216 27.13 -8.63 11.38
CA VAL A 216 28.38 -9.44 11.44
C VAL A 216 28.92 -9.75 10.04
N ALA A 217 28.06 -10.08 9.08
CA ALA A 217 28.48 -10.37 7.70
C ALA A 217 29.06 -9.13 6.99
N ALA A 218 28.57 -7.93 7.31
CA ALA A 218 29.08 -6.67 6.75
C ALA A 218 30.50 -6.31 7.24
N LEU A 219 31.06 -7.06 8.21
CA LEU A 219 32.46 -6.93 8.63
C LEU A 219 33.44 -7.85 7.88
N ASP A 220 32.96 -8.89 7.19
CA ASP A 220 33.84 -9.87 6.54
C ASP A 220 34.77 -9.26 5.46
N PRO A 221 34.38 -8.22 4.67
CA PRO A 221 35.31 -7.52 3.76
C PRO A 221 36.51 -6.88 4.46
N TYR A 222 36.38 -6.52 5.74
CA TYR A 222 37.43 -5.89 6.52
C TYR A 222 38.25 -6.90 7.35
N ALA A 223 37.82 -8.16 7.44
CA ALA A 223 38.46 -9.17 8.27
C ALA A 223 39.96 -9.33 7.96
N GLU A 224 40.34 -9.38 6.68
CA GLU A 224 41.74 -9.50 6.25
C GLU A 224 42.65 -8.33 6.68
N LEU A 225 42.10 -7.18 7.08
CA LEU A 225 42.84 -6.02 7.58
C LEU A 225 43.22 -6.12 9.07
N THR A 226 42.74 -7.15 9.79
CA THR A 226 42.71 -7.19 11.26
C THR A 226 43.54 -8.32 11.87
N PHE A 227 43.95 -8.11 13.13
CA PHE A 227 44.65 -9.09 13.95
C PHE A 227 43.85 -10.41 14.04
N ASN A 228 44.48 -11.54 13.71
CA ASN A 228 43.84 -12.85 13.62
C ASN A 228 42.58 -12.92 12.72
N ARG A 229 42.38 -11.96 11.80
CA ARG A 229 41.27 -11.90 10.83
C ARG A 229 39.85 -11.96 11.42
N LEU A 230 39.61 -11.26 12.54
CA LEU A 230 38.32 -11.31 13.29
C LEU A 230 37.76 -12.74 13.53
N ARG A 231 38.65 -13.74 13.67
CA ARG A 231 38.28 -15.14 13.90
C ARG A 231 37.81 -15.42 15.32
N ALA A 232 38.28 -14.65 16.29
CA ALA A 232 37.76 -14.71 17.64
C ALA A 232 36.38 -14.04 17.66
N ARG A 233 35.35 -14.89 17.75
CA ARG A 233 33.94 -14.50 17.79
C ARG A 233 33.30 -15.10 19.05
N PHE A 234 32.39 -14.37 19.68
CA PHE A 234 31.58 -14.81 20.83
C PHE A 234 30.12 -14.41 20.61
N TYR A 235 29.23 -15.41 20.64
CA TYR A 235 27.79 -15.21 20.56
C TYR A 235 27.17 -15.27 21.96
N MET A 236 26.28 -14.33 22.28
CA MET A 236 25.40 -14.45 23.45
C MET A 236 23.99 -14.85 23.00
N GLU A 237 23.57 -16.04 23.39
CA GLU A 237 22.23 -16.58 23.13
C GLU A 237 21.12 -15.71 23.76
N ARG A 238 19.91 -15.78 23.19
CA ARG A 238 18.69 -15.23 23.79
C ARG A 238 18.47 -15.83 25.18
N MET A 239 17.87 -15.06 26.09
CA MET A 239 17.76 -15.45 27.49
C MET A 239 16.79 -16.63 27.66
N GLN A 240 17.32 -17.76 28.16
CA GLN A 240 16.55 -18.96 28.47
C GLN A 240 15.65 -18.75 29.69
N ALA A 241 14.57 -19.52 29.81
CA ALA A 241 13.67 -19.51 30.95
C ALA A 241 14.37 -19.56 32.34
N SER A 242 15.34 -20.46 32.52
CA SER A 242 16.13 -20.58 33.76
C SER A 242 16.91 -19.32 34.11
N ASN A 243 17.35 -18.59 33.09
CA ASN A 243 18.14 -17.39 33.22
C ASN A 243 17.22 -16.20 33.55
N GLY A 244 16.05 -16.14 32.91
CA GLY A 244 14.97 -15.22 33.27
C GLY A 244 14.54 -15.39 34.74
N LEU A 245 14.39 -16.63 35.22
CA LEU A 245 13.99 -16.89 36.61
C LEU A 245 15.01 -16.38 37.64
N GLU A 246 16.32 -16.51 37.41
CA GLU A 246 17.32 -15.87 38.26
C GLU A 246 17.30 -14.33 38.12
N ALA A 247 17.08 -13.81 36.91
CA ALA A 247 16.95 -12.37 36.65
C ALA A 247 15.69 -11.73 37.26
N VAL A 248 14.63 -12.50 37.50
CA VAL A 248 13.43 -12.10 38.27
C VAL A 248 13.68 -12.27 39.77
N ARG A 249 14.03 -13.48 40.24
CA ARG A 249 13.98 -13.78 41.67
C ARG A 249 15.08 -13.08 42.49
N ARG A 250 16.29 -13.02 41.96
CA ARG A 250 17.50 -12.63 42.73
C ARG A 250 17.62 -11.13 43.00
N PRO A 251 17.17 -10.20 42.12
CA PRO A 251 17.07 -8.78 42.47
C PRO A 251 16.06 -8.54 43.59
N ALA A 252 14.87 -9.18 43.54
CA ALA A 252 13.86 -9.12 44.59
C ALA A 252 14.37 -9.64 45.96
N GLU A 253 15.07 -10.78 45.98
CA GLU A 253 15.75 -11.30 47.17
C GLU A 253 16.72 -10.27 47.78
N LEU A 254 17.48 -9.54 46.96
CA LEU A 254 18.43 -8.52 47.42
C LEU A 254 17.80 -7.16 47.74
N GLY A 255 16.65 -6.83 47.15
CA GLY A 255 15.84 -5.66 47.48
C GLY A 255 15.06 -5.82 48.79
N GLY A 256 14.96 -7.05 49.31
CA GLY A 256 14.34 -7.37 50.60
C GLY A 256 12.93 -7.98 50.52
N ARG A 257 12.32 -8.05 49.34
CA ARG A 257 10.95 -8.57 49.11
C ARG A 257 11.01 -9.74 48.11
N PRO A 258 11.35 -10.98 48.56
CA PRO A 258 11.45 -12.13 47.67
C PRO A 258 10.09 -12.57 47.12
N PHE A 259 10.07 -13.32 46.02
CA PHE A 259 8.85 -13.95 45.51
C PHE A 259 8.43 -15.16 46.36
N ALA A 260 7.12 -15.37 46.49
CA ALA A 260 6.54 -16.61 46.99
C ALA A 260 6.73 -17.77 45.98
N PRO A 261 6.70 -19.05 46.43
CA PRO A 261 6.99 -20.18 45.55
C PRO A 261 6.03 -20.30 44.37
N GLY A 262 6.55 -20.32 43.14
CA GLY A 262 5.78 -20.45 41.89
C GLY A 262 5.40 -19.14 41.22
N VAL A 263 5.52 -17.99 41.91
CA VAL A 263 5.10 -16.68 41.37
C VAL A 263 6.08 -16.16 40.33
N ALA A 264 7.39 -16.24 40.63
CA ALA A 264 8.44 -15.86 39.68
C ALA A 264 8.48 -16.81 38.48
N GLU A 265 8.13 -18.09 38.68
CA GLU A 265 7.96 -19.07 37.62
C GLU A 265 6.78 -18.71 36.70
N GLN A 266 5.61 -18.35 37.25
CA GLN A 266 4.46 -17.89 36.44
C GLN A 266 4.79 -16.65 35.62
N LEU A 267 5.39 -15.61 36.23
CA LEU A 267 5.79 -14.40 35.51
C LEU A 267 6.76 -14.69 34.35
N VAL A 268 7.68 -15.65 34.51
CA VAL A 268 8.59 -16.10 33.44
C VAL A 268 7.88 -16.96 32.38
N ASP A 269 6.78 -17.62 32.74
CA ASP A 269 5.91 -18.35 31.80
C ASP A 269 4.96 -17.40 31.02
N GLU A 270 4.63 -16.23 31.55
CA GLU A 270 3.88 -15.16 30.88
C GLU A 270 4.76 -14.26 30.00
N LEU A 271 5.96 -13.93 30.48
CA LEU A 271 6.95 -13.15 29.73
C LEU A 271 7.42 -13.87 28.46
N ARG A 272 7.44 -15.20 28.43
CA ARG A 272 7.80 -15.98 27.23
C ARG A 272 6.67 -16.19 26.23
N GLN A 273 5.42 -15.81 26.53
CA GLN A 273 4.31 -16.02 25.60
C GLN A 273 4.48 -15.18 24.33
N VAL A 274 4.23 -15.78 23.18
CA VAL A 274 4.30 -15.16 21.85
C VAL A 274 2.97 -15.36 21.16
N ARG A 275 2.34 -14.29 20.65
CA ARG A 275 1.12 -14.43 19.82
C ARG A 275 1.44 -15.04 18.47
N VAL A 276 0.52 -15.88 17.98
CA VAL A 276 0.56 -16.40 16.62
C VAL A 276 0.08 -15.31 15.65
N PRO A 277 0.84 -14.93 14.60
CA PRO A 277 0.36 -13.97 13.61
C PRO A 277 -0.94 -14.45 12.97
N GLY A 278 -1.98 -13.61 13.01
CA GLY A 278 -3.32 -13.92 12.49
C GLY A 278 -4.30 -14.54 13.49
N GLY A 279 -4.02 -14.53 14.80
CA GLY A 279 -4.98 -14.93 15.83
C GLY A 279 -4.67 -14.42 17.24
N ASP A 280 -5.64 -14.55 18.14
CA ASP A 280 -5.49 -14.16 19.55
C ASP A 280 -4.68 -15.18 20.37
N ASP A 281 -4.47 -16.38 19.84
CA ASP A 281 -3.76 -17.48 20.50
C ASP A 281 -2.30 -17.12 20.83
N THR A 282 -1.92 -17.36 22.09
CA THR A 282 -0.53 -17.31 22.56
C THR A 282 0.06 -18.71 22.64
N ILE A 283 1.33 -18.83 22.23
CA ILE A 283 2.14 -20.03 22.37
C ILE A 283 3.36 -19.76 23.27
N PRO A 284 3.76 -20.74 24.12
CA PRO A 284 4.92 -20.58 24.98
C PRO A 284 6.20 -20.58 24.14
N GLY A 285 6.82 -19.39 24.01
CA GLY A 285 8.12 -19.22 23.38
C GLY A 285 9.25 -19.89 24.16
N GLN A 286 10.37 -20.13 23.48
CA GLN A 286 11.57 -20.72 24.11
C GLN A 286 12.32 -19.72 25.01
N TYR A 287 12.20 -18.42 24.72
CA TYR A 287 13.07 -17.37 25.27
C TYR A 287 12.26 -16.29 25.99
N VAL A 288 12.92 -15.63 26.93
CA VAL A 288 12.43 -14.43 27.63
C VAL A 288 13.17 -13.22 27.07
N GLU A 289 12.47 -12.12 26.82
CA GLU A 289 13.13 -10.88 26.36
C GLU A 289 13.58 -10.01 27.55
N PRO A 290 14.89 -9.72 27.71
CA PRO A 290 15.41 -9.07 28.93
C PRO A 290 14.81 -7.68 29.20
N VAL A 291 14.49 -6.92 28.15
CA VAL A 291 13.87 -5.59 28.28
C VAL A 291 12.46 -5.71 28.85
N GLN A 292 11.66 -6.66 28.37
CA GLN A 292 10.29 -6.89 28.83
C GLN A 292 10.28 -7.33 30.30
N LEU A 293 11.18 -8.27 30.65
CA LEU A 293 11.38 -8.72 32.04
C LEU A 293 11.70 -7.54 32.96
N GLN A 294 12.62 -6.66 32.57
CA GLN A 294 13.00 -5.52 33.41
C GLN A 294 11.91 -4.46 33.54
N VAL A 295 11.11 -4.19 32.49
CA VAL A 295 9.98 -3.25 32.58
C VAL A 295 8.91 -3.76 33.54
N VAL A 296 8.46 -5.01 33.37
CA VAL A 296 7.40 -5.59 34.23
C VAL A 296 7.87 -5.70 35.68
N CYS A 297 9.10 -6.18 35.92
CA CYS A 297 9.62 -6.29 37.28
C CYS A 297 9.86 -4.92 37.94
N TYR A 298 10.26 -3.91 37.17
CA TYR A 298 10.39 -2.53 37.65
C TYR A 298 9.04 -2.02 38.16
N GLN A 299 7.98 -2.10 37.35
CA GLN A 299 6.67 -1.54 37.71
C GLN A 299 5.94 -2.32 38.80
N LEU A 300 6.08 -3.66 38.81
CA LEU A 300 5.67 -4.50 39.92
C LEU A 300 6.32 -4.02 41.23
N TRP A 301 7.62 -3.70 41.20
CA TRP A 301 8.34 -3.21 42.38
C TRP A 301 7.95 -1.77 42.78
N GLU A 302 7.72 -0.84 41.84
CA GLU A 302 7.26 0.51 42.18
C GLU A 302 5.88 0.48 42.86
N ARG A 303 4.90 -0.23 42.28
CA ARG A 303 3.55 -0.40 42.87
C ARG A 303 3.63 -1.01 44.28
N LEU A 304 4.49 -2.01 44.47
CA LEU A 304 4.73 -2.65 45.77
C LEU A 304 5.54 -1.78 46.76
N ALA A 305 6.14 -0.68 46.31
CA ALA A 305 6.80 0.29 47.17
C ALA A 305 5.85 1.42 47.59
N GLU A 306 4.89 1.82 46.75
CA GLU A 306 3.85 2.81 47.09
C GLU A 306 2.95 2.36 48.25
N GLY A 307 2.67 1.06 48.35
CA GLY A 307 1.84 0.46 49.40
C GLY A 307 2.58 -0.02 50.65
N ALA A 308 3.91 0.08 50.74
CA ALA A 308 4.70 -0.58 51.78
C ALA A 308 4.60 0.11 53.16
N GLU A 309 4.20 -0.63 54.21
CA GLU A 309 4.09 -0.10 55.58
C GLU A 309 5.38 -0.28 56.41
N GLY A 310 6.35 -1.10 55.96
CA GLY A 310 7.59 -1.29 56.72
C GLY A 310 8.65 -2.20 56.09
N PRO A 311 9.67 -2.63 56.87
CA PRO A 311 10.73 -3.53 56.41
C PRO A 311 10.37 -5.02 56.47
N ASP A 312 9.20 -5.38 57.00
CA ASP A 312 8.71 -6.75 57.17
C ASP A 312 7.55 -7.07 56.19
N GLU A 313 7.63 -6.54 54.96
CA GLU A 313 6.64 -6.78 53.89
C GLU A 313 6.53 -8.28 53.51
N PRO A 314 5.34 -8.75 53.12
CA PRO A 314 5.16 -10.14 52.69
C PRO A 314 5.87 -10.44 51.35
N PRO A 315 6.28 -11.70 51.12
CA PRO A 315 6.81 -12.14 49.83
C PRO A 315 5.82 -11.92 48.68
N ILE A 316 6.32 -11.50 47.51
CA ILE A 316 5.51 -11.18 46.33
C ILE A 316 4.71 -12.42 45.91
N SER A 317 3.38 -12.33 45.99
CA SER A 317 2.44 -13.42 45.86
C SER A 317 1.77 -13.47 44.47
N PHE A 318 0.94 -14.50 44.25
CA PHE A 318 0.07 -14.57 43.07
C PHE A 318 -1.02 -13.49 43.08
N GLU A 319 -1.37 -12.93 44.23
CA GLU A 319 -2.34 -11.83 44.35
C GLU A 319 -1.66 -10.52 43.92
N ASP A 320 -0.43 -10.25 44.40
CA ASP A 320 0.40 -9.13 43.91
C ASP A 320 0.64 -9.21 42.39
N LEU A 321 0.90 -10.41 41.85
CA LEU A 321 1.07 -10.62 40.41
C LEU A 321 -0.25 -10.46 39.64
N ALA A 322 -1.40 -10.80 40.21
CA ALA A 322 -2.71 -10.62 39.56
C ALA A 322 -3.22 -9.17 39.62
N GLU A 323 -2.92 -8.43 40.71
CA GLU A 323 -3.30 -7.01 40.85
C GLU A 323 -2.35 -6.06 40.11
N ALA A 324 -1.08 -6.43 39.93
CA ALA A 324 -0.06 -5.59 39.30
C ALA A 324 0.53 -6.13 37.99
N GLY A 325 0.07 -7.29 37.46
CA GLY A 325 0.85 -8.06 36.50
C GLY A 325 0.09 -8.86 35.45
N ASP A 326 -0.90 -8.27 34.77
CA ASP A 326 -0.88 -8.49 33.31
C ASP A 326 0.33 -7.72 32.75
N VAL A 327 1.24 -8.42 32.08
CA VAL A 327 2.38 -7.84 31.36
C VAL A 327 1.93 -6.70 30.44
N ASN A 328 0.75 -6.83 29.81
CA ASN A 328 0.20 -5.79 28.95
C ASN A 328 -0.23 -4.55 29.74
N GLN A 329 -0.92 -4.71 30.88
CA GLN A 329 -1.32 -3.61 31.75
C GLN A 329 -0.11 -2.89 32.38
N ALA A 330 0.97 -3.62 32.67
CA ALA A 330 2.24 -3.00 33.06
C ALA A 330 2.78 -2.11 31.93
N LEU A 331 2.96 -2.67 30.72
CA LEU A 331 3.43 -1.92 29.55
C LEU A 331 2.49 -0.74 29.17
N GLU A 332 1.18 -0.86 29.41
CA GLU A 332 0.18 0.18 29.22
C GLU A 332 0.38 1.35 30.19
N GLN A 333 0.59 1.03 31.48
CA GLN A 333 0.87 2.05 32.48
C GLN A 333 2.24 2.70 32.24
N PHE A 334 3.27 1.94 31.82
CA PHE A 334 4.58 2.50 31.46
C PHE A 334 4.46 3.52 30.33
N TYR A 335 3.64 3.21 29.33
CA TYR A 335 3.32 4.11 28.23
C TYR A 335 2.63 5.38 28.74
N ALA A 336 1.55 5.27 29.52
CA ALA A 336 0.81 6.41 30.04
C ALA A 336 1.66 7.32 30.96
N GLU A 337 2.44 6.73 31.87
CA GLU A 337 3.39 7.44 32.74
C GLU A 337 4.49 8.14 31.92
N THR A 338 4.99 7.48 30.87
CA THR A 338 5.96 8.08 29.95
C THR A 338 5.36 9.27 29.21
N LEU A 339 4.12 9.20 28.71
CA LEU A 339 3.45 10.34 28.07
C LEU A 339 3.31 11.51 29.05
N ALA A 340 2.82 11.26 30.28
CA ALA A 340 2.68 12.29 31.30
C ALA A 340 4.03 12.95 31.67
N ALA A 341 5.08 12.14 31.83
CA ALA A 341 6.43 12.61 32.13
C ALA A 341 7.10 13.36 30.96
N VAL A 342 6.68 13.13 29.72
CA VAL A 342 7.13 13.84 28.51
C VAL A 342 6.38 15.17 28.36
N LEU A 343 5.06 15.19 28.57
CA LEU A 343 4.23 16.41 28.52
C LEU A 343 4.58 17.40 29.63
N ALA A 344 5.07 16.91 30.77
CA ALA A 344 5.60 17.74 31.85
C ALA A 344 6.95 18.41 31.52
N GLU A 345 7.64 18.03 30.43
CA GLU A 345 8.89 18.69 30.05
C GLU A 345 8.64 20.06 29.43
N LYS A 346 9.35 21.06 29.97
CA LYS A 346 9.24 22.45 29.53
C LYS A 346 9.42 22.60 28.00
N GLY A 347 10.41 21.94 27.40
CA GLY A 347 10.67 22.04 25.96
C GLY A 347 9.58 21.40 25.08
N VAL A 348 8.88 20.40 25.60
CA VAL A 348 7.76 19.72 24.92
C VAL A 348 6.50 20.56 25.01
N HIS A 349 6.22 21.15 26.18
CA HIS A 349 5.15 22.12 26.38
C HIS A 349 5.37 23.40 25.55
N GLU A 350 6.59 23.95 25.49
CA GLU A 350 6.91 25.12 24.66
C GLU A 350 6.83 24.80 23.14
N ALA A 351 6.90 23.53 22.74
CA ALA A 351 6.67 23.07 21.36
C ALA A 351 5.19 22.80 21.02
N GLY A 352 4.26 23.03 21.96
CA GLY A 352 2.81 22.90 21.73
C GLY A 352 2.30 21.45 21.61
N VAL A 353 3.02 20.48 22.17
CA VAL A 353 2.64 19.06 22.11
C VAL A 353 1.56 18.73 23.14
N SER A 354 0.47 18.10 22.70
CA SER A 354 -0.63 17.63 23.54
C SER A 354 -0.66 16.11 23.67
N GLU A 355 -1.33 15.58 24.71
CA GLU A 355 -1.50 14.12 24.88
C GLU A 355 -2.25 13.51 23.70
N ARG A 356 -3.30 14.19 23.20
CA ARG A 356 -4.01 13.81 21.97
C ARG A 356 -3.03 13.67 20.79
N GLY A 357 -2.12 14.64 20.62
CA GLY A 357 -1.11 14.63 19.57
C GLY A 357 -0.16 13.45 19.69
N LEU A 358 0.36 13.18 20.90
CA LEU A 358 1.21 12.02 21.16
C LEU A 358 0.48 10.70 20.87
N ARG A 359 -0.70 10.48 21.44
CA ARG A 359 -1.47 9.23 21.25
C ARG A 359 -1.83 8.99 19.78
N THR A 360 -2.25 10.04 19.07
CA THR A 360 -2.53 9.96 17.62
C THR A 360 -1.27 9.62 16.81
N TRP A 361 -0.12 10.20 17.17
CA TRP A 361 1.16 9.91 16.52
C TRP A 361 1.61 8.46 16.74
N PHE A 362 1.42 7.95 17.96
CA PHE A 362 1.66 6.54 18.28
C PHE A 362 0.76 5.60 17.45
N ASP A 363 -0.54 5.87 17.36
CA ASP A 363 -1.50 4.99 16.67
C ASP A 363 -1.48 5.09 15.14
N LYS A 364 -1.07 6.24 14.56
CA LYS A 364 -1.09 6.46 13.10
C LYS A 364 0.28 6.45 12.41
N GLU A 365 1.37 6.79 13.11
CA GLU A 365 2.70 6.89 12.48
C GLU A 365 3.70 5.87 13.00
N LEU A 366 3.73 5.55 14.30
CA LEU A 366 4.64 4.54 14.88
C LEU A 366 4.08 3.11 14.86
N ILE A 367 2.77 2.96 14.67
CA ILE A 367 2.05 1.69 14.61
C ILE A 367 1.23 1.69 13.32
N THR A 368 1.43 0.69 12.47
CA THR A 368 0.58 0.48 11.27
C THR A 368 -0.82 0.03 11.67
N GLU A 369 -1.83 0.24 10.83
CA GLU A 369 -3.22 -0.19 11.08
C GLU A 369 -3.33 -1.68 11.43
N THR A 370 -2.50 -2.53 10.82
CA THR A 370 -2.40 -3.98 11.07
C THR A 370 -1.83 -4.36 12.44
N GLY A 371 -1.31 -3.41 13.23
CA GLY A 371 -0.68 -3.69 14.53
C GLY A 371 0.80 -4.11 14.44
N ILE A 372 1.48 -3.78 13.34
CA ILE A 372 2.93 -3.94 13.19
C ILE A 372 3.62 -2.61 13.49
N ARG A 373 4.77 -2.63 14.17
CA ARG A 373 5.62 -1.44 14.40
C ARG A 373 6.07 -0.82 13.08
N ASN A 374 5.88 0.49 12.94
CA ASN A 374 6.39 1.28 11.82
C ASN A 374 7.68 2.05 12.21
N THR A 375 8.37 2.63 11.22
CA THR A 375 9.54 3.49 11.41
C THR A 375 9.36 4.84 10.74
N VAL A 376 9.40 5.92 11.53
CA VAL A 376 9.15 7.31 11.06
C VAL A 376 10.46 8.04 10.81
N PHE A 377 10.58 8.75 9.68
CA PHE A 377 11.77 9.53 9.37
C PHE A 377 11.92 10.75 10.30
N ARG A 378 13.11 10.91 10.89
CA ARG A 378 13.47 12.04 11.75
C ARG A 378 14.20 13.11 10.93
N ASN A 379 13.48 14.19 10.62
CA ASN A 379 13.99 15.31 9.87
C ASN A 379 14.54 16.39 10.81
N GLU A 380 15.85 16.37 11.05
CA GLU A 380 16.53 17.36 11.89
C GLU A 380 16.47 18.79 11.31
N ALA A 381 16.43 18.94 9.97
CA ALA A 381 16.33 20.26 9.34
C ALA A 381 14.94 20.91 9.52
N ALA A 382 13.89 20.09 9.64
CA ALA A 382 12.54 20.53 9.99
C ALA A 382 12.29 20.57 11.52
N GLY A 383 13.18 19.95 12.32
CA GLY A 383 12.98 19.76 13.76
C GLY A 383 11.79 18.84 14.09
N ARG A 384 11.40 17.93 13.18
CA ARG A 384 10.25 17.02 13.35
C ARG A 384 10.53 15.60 12.86
N THR A 385 9.85 14.64 13.47
CA THR A 385 9.80 13.24 13.07
C THR A 385 8.35 12.94 12.72
N GLY A 386 8.04 12.93 11.42
CA GLY A 386 6.65 12.96 10.96
C GLY A 386 5.86 14.13 11.57
N SER A 387 4.67 13.90 12.12
CA SER A 387 3.90 14.98 12.75
C SER A 387 4.44 15.45 14.12
N MET A 388 5.41 14.77 14.74
CA MET A 388 5.88 15.07 16.10
C MET A 388 7.14 15.96 16.14
N PRO A 389 7.25 16.98 17.01
CA PRO A 389 8.50 17.74 17.20
C PRO A 389 9.63 16.89 17.78
N ASN A 390 10.87 17.06 17.29
CA ASN A 390 12.01 16.24 17.71
C ASN A 390 12.28 16.32 19.21
N VAL A 391 12.02 17.44 19.88
CA VAL A 391 12.15 17.58 21.34
C VAL A 391 11.27 16.58 22.12
N ALA A 392 10.05 16.29 21.65
CA ALA A 392 9.20 15.28 22.26
C ALA A 392 9.70 13.86 21.95
N VAL A 393 10.20 13.65 20.74
CA VAL A 393 10.83 12.38 20.34
C VAL A 393 12.08 12.09 21.18
N ASP A 394 12.91 13.09 21.46
CA ASP A 394 14.09 12.96 22.32
C ASP A 394 13.69 12.65 23.78
N ALA A 395 12.61 13.25 24.28
CA ALA A 395 12.04 12.93 25.59
C ALA A 395 11.49 11.48 25.66
N LEU A 396 11.01 10.92 24.55
CA LEU A 396 10.52 9.53 24.44
C LEU A 396 11.64 8.50 24.22
N VAL A 397 12.69 8.87 23.47
CA VAL A 397 13.90 8.04 23.26
C VAL A 397 14.73 7.95 24.54
N SER A 398 14.92 9.06 25.25
CA SER A 398 15.61 9.09 26.56
C SER A 398 14.88 8.32 27.67
N ARG A 399 13.57 8.08 27.50
CA ARG A 399 12.74 7.20 28.35
C ARG A 399 12.62 5.76 27.82
N PHE A 400 13.32 5.41 26.73
CA PHE A 400 13.37 4.07 26.15
C PHE A 400 11.99 3.49 25.73
N LEU A 401 11.03 4.35 25.39
CA LEU A 401 9.81 3.94 24.70
C LEU A 401 10.05 3.87 23.18
N LEU A 402 10.91 4.75 22.67
CA LEU A 402 11.39 4.79 21.28
C LEU A 402 12.89 4.49 21.19
N ARG A 403 13.34 4.09 20.00
CA ARG A 403 14.75 4.06 19.60
C ARG A 403 14.95 4.75 18.26
N THR A 404 16.14 5.29 18.05
CA THR A 404 16.57 5.82 16.75
C THR A 404 17.50 4.82 16.07
N GLU A 405 17.21 4.45 14.82
CA GLU A 405 18.10 3.73 13.93
C GLU A 405 18.55 4.63 12.78
N LEU A 406 19.82 4.52 12.35
CA LEU A 406 20.33 5.25 11.19
C LEU A 406 20.26 4.33 9.96
N ARG A 407 19.46 4.72 8.96
CA ARG A 407 19.19 3.95 7.73
C ARG A 407 19.30 4.89 6.52
N GLY A 408 20.10 4.52 5.52
CA GLY A 408 20.32 5.33 4.31
C GLY A 408 21.05 6.68 4.53
N GLY A 409 21.55 6.95 5.74
CA GLY A 409 22.09 8.26 6.14
C GLY A 409 21.05 9.20 6.75
N GLY A 410 19.80 8.76 6.87
CA GLY A 410 18.76 9.40 7.65
C GLY A 410 18.61 8.76 9.03
N ALA A 411 18.16 9.55 10.00
CA ALA A 411 17.68 9.03 11.29
C ALA A 411 16.21 8.58 11.13
N TRP A 412 15.89 7.42 11.68
CA TRP A 412 14.54 6.83 11.70
C TRP A 412 14.19 6.42 13.12
N VAL A 413 12.93 6.59 13.52
CA VAL A 413 12.48 6.35 14.90
C VAL A 413 11.37 5.31 14.92
N GLU A 414 11.47 4.37 15.85
CA GLU A 414 10.51 3.27 16.02
C GLU A 414 10.35 2.90 17.51
N LEU A 415 9.27 2.20 17.86
CA LEU A 415 9.11 1.62 19.21
C LEU A 415 10.31 0.73 19.58
N VAL A 416 10.76 0.74 20.84
CA VAL A 416 11.88 -0.13 21.27
C VAL A 416 11.58 -1.62 21.02
N HIS A 417 10.32 -2.04 21.18
CA HIS A 417 9.88 -3.42 20.96
C HIS A 417 8.39 -3.51 20.59
N ASP A 418 8.05 -4.44 19.70
CA ASP A 418 6.68 -4.74 19.24
C ASP A 418 5.68 -5.08 20.36
N ARG A 419 6.13 -5.56 21.53
CA ARG A 419 5.22 -5.86 22.66
C ARG A 419 4.60 -4.60 23.27
N PHE A 420 5.07 -3.40 22.93
CA PHE A 420 4.38 -2.16 23.27
C PHE A 420 3.16 -1.87 22.37
N VAL A 421 3.02 -2.49 21.18
CA VAL A 421 1.99 -2.13 20.21
C VAL A 421 0.56 -2.35 20.74
N GLU A 422 0.27 -3.52 21.30
CA GLU A 422 -1.04 -3.80 21.89
C GLU A 422 -1.32 -2.93 23.13
N PRO A 423 -0.44 -2.84 24.15
CA PRO A 423 -0.63 -1.95 25.28
C PRO A 423 -0.87 -0.48 24.90
N ILE A 424 -0.14 0.05 23.91
CA ILE A 424 -0.37 1.40 23.38
C ILE A 424 -1.78 1.53 22.81
N ARG A 425 -2.19 0.59 21.94
CA ARG A 425 -3.53 0.57 21.33
C ARG A 425 -4.65 0.44 22.36
N VAL A 426 -4.49 -0.41 23.38
CA VAL A 426 -5.46 -0.57 24.48
C VAL A 426 -5.58 0.74 25.26
N SER A 427 -4.46 1.37 25.63
CA SER A 427 -4.45 2.66 26.32
C SER A 427 -5.16 3.74 25.50
N ASN A 428 -4.88 3.82 24.20
CA ASN A 428 -5.42 4.84 23.32
C ASN A 428 -6.91 4.62 23.02
N ALA A 429 -7.33 3.38 22.78
CA ALA A 429 -8.73 3.00 22.61
C ALA A 429 -9.57 3.24 23.88
N ALA A 430 -8.98 3.14 25.08
CA ALA A 430 -9.61 3.54 26.33
C ALA A 430 -9.63 5.07 26.53
N TRP A 431 -8.57 5.77 26.10
CA TRP A 431 -8.40 7.21 26.30
C TRP A 431 -9.30 8.05 25.39
N PHE A 432 -9.31 7.80 24.07
CA PHE A 432 -10.03 8.65 23.10
C PHE A 432 -11.54 8.80 23.37
N PRO A 433 -12.30 7.73 23.71
CA PRO A 433 -13.74 7.87 23.97
C PRO A 433 -14.06 8.77 25.16
N LEU A 434 -13.17 8.85 26.16
CA LEU A 434 -13.35 9.61 27.39
C LEU A 434 -12.91 11.08 27.28
N HIS A 435 -11.90 11.36 26.45
CA HIS A 435 -11.27 12.68 26.37
C HIS A 435 -11.66 13.50 25.13
N LEU A 436 -12.21 12.88 24.07
CA LEU A 436 -12.69 13.62 22.90
C LEU A 436 -14.13 14.13 23.08
N SER A 437 -14.44 15.27 22.47
CA SER A 437 -15.80 15.82 22.41
C SER A 437 -16.70 15.03 21.44
N ALA A 438 -18.01 15.29 21.47
CA ALA A 438 -18.95 14.64 20.53
C ALA A 438 -18.67 15.01 19.07
N LEU A 439 -18.24 16.25 18.81
CA LEU A 439 -17.75 16.68 17.50
C LEU A 439 -16.50 15.89 17.11
N GLN A 440 -15.48 15.88 17.97
CA GLN A 440 -14.18 15.27 17.65
C GLN A 440 -14.30 13.76 17.35
N ARG A 441 -15.13 13.02 18.12
CA ARG A 441 -15.44 11.61 17.82
C ARG A 441 -16.18 11.42 16.50
N GLN A 442 -17.13 12.30 16.17
CA GLN A 442 -17.88 12.20 14.90
C GLN A 442 -17.01 12.58 13.69
N ALA A 443 -16.10 13.54 13.85
CA ALA A 443 -15.13 13.93 12.83
C ALA A 443 -14.13 12.80 12.54
N ALA A 444 -13.62 12.12 13.59
CA ALA A 444 -12.77 10.95 13.44
C ALA A 444 -13.50 9.81 12.70
N LEU A 445 -14.71 9.44 13.14
CA LEU A 445 -15.56 8.44 12.46
C LEU A 445 -15.87 8.80 11.00
N TRP A 446 -16.03 10.09 10.69
CA TRP A 446 -16.23 10.57 9.32
C TRP A 446 -14.98 10.38 8.46
N ASP A 447 -13.80 10.75 8.97
CA ASP A 447 -12.53 10.59 8.28
C ASP A 447 -12.20 9.10 8.04
N GLU A 448 -12.34 8.26 9.09
CA GLU A 448 -12.19 6.80 9.06
C GLU A 448 -13.11 6.12 8.03
N GLN A 449 -14.37 6.56 7.91
CA GLN A 449 -15.34 6.01 6.95
C GLN A 449 -15.34 6.77 5.62
N GLY A 450 -14.15 7.14 5.12
CA GLY A 450 -13.95 7.68 3.77
C GLY A 450 -14.71 8.99 3.51
N ARG A 451 -14.88 9.83 4.54
CA ARG A 451 -15.63 11.10 4.53
C ARG A 451 -17.10 10.94 4.10
N SER A 452 -17.72 9.80 4.44
CA SER A 452 -19.12 9.46 4.11
C SER A 452 -20.14 10.53 4.50
N ALA A 453 -20.94 10.98 3.51
CA ALA A 453 -22.01 11.97 3.68
C ALA A 453 -23.16 11.52 4.62
N GLY A 454 -23.17 10.23 5.01
CA GLY A 454 -24.09 9.69 6.03
C GLY A 454 -23.75 10.10 7.46
N LEU A 455 -22.49 10.45 7.74
CA LEU A 455 -21.99 10.81 9.08
C LEU A 455 -21.97 12.32 9.35
N LEU A 456 -22.24 13.15 8.34
CA LEU A 456 -22.30 14.60 8.47
C LEU A 456 -23.45 15.03 9.40
N LEU A 457 -23.13 15.86 10.40
CA LEU A 457 -24.09 16.44 11.34
C LEU A 457 -25.07 17.38 10.63
N ARG A 458 -26.31 17.44 11.14
CA ARG A 458 -27.41 18.21 10.54
C ARG A 458 -28.31 18.79 11.62
N ASP A 459 -28.97 19.89 11.24
CA ASP A 459 -29.99 20.56 12.04
C ASP A 459 -29.46 20.84 13.48
N GLU A 460 -30.09 20.32 14.54
CA GLU A 460 -29.73 20.61 15.94
C GLU A 460 -28.30 20.16 16.33
N ALA A 461 -27.88 18.96 15.91
CA ALA A 461 -26.57 18.41 16.25
C ALA A 461 -25.40 19.15 15.55
N LEU A 462 -25.66 19.81 14.42
CA LEU A 462 -24.67 20.70 13.79
C LEU A 462 -24.51 22.00 14.60
N ALA A 463 -25.61 22.58 15.10
CA ALA A 463 -25.55 23.78 15.92
C ALA A 463 -24.83 23.55 17.26
N GLU A 464 -25.01 22.39 17.89
CA GLU A 464 -24.25 21.99 19.09
C GLU A 464 -22.74 21.86 18.80
N ALA A 465 -22.38 21.25 17.68
CA ALA A 465 -21.00 21.09 17.26
C ALA A 465 -20.32 22.43 16.90
N GLU A 466 -21.01 23.31 16.18
CA GLU A 466 -20.52 24.66 15.86
C GLU A 466 -20.36 25.52 17.12
N ALA A 467 -21.25 25.40 18.10
CA ALA A 467 -21.12 26.10 19.38
C ALA A 467 -19.89 25.60 20.17
N TRP A 468 -19.71 24.29 20.31
CA TRP A 468 -18.53 23.74 21.00
C TRP A 468 -17.23 24.14 20.29
N ALA A 469 -17.21 24.08 18.95
CA ALA A 469 -16.08 24.48 18.12
C ALA A 469 -15.72 25.97 18.21
N ALA A 470 -16.70 26.85 18.44
CA ALA A 470 -16.44 28.28 18.65
C ALA A 470 -15.78 28.56 20.01
N ASP A 471 -16.11 27.77 21.05
CA ASP A 471 -15.57 27.90 22.40
C ASP A 471 -14.18 27.23 22.57
N HIS A 472 -13.83 26.24 21.73
CA HIS A 472 -12.59 25.44 21.82
C HIS A 472 -11.77 25.48 20.51
N ALA A 473 -11.68 26.66 19.90
CA ALA A 473 -11.11 26.84 18.56
C ALA A 473 -9.62 26.46 18.43
N ASP A 474 -8.89 26.45 19.54
CA ASP A 474 -7.48 26.03 19.67
C ASP A 474 -7.31 24.51 19.89
N GLU A 475 -8.38 23.76 20.18
CA GLU A 475 -8.36 22.29 20.29
C GLU A 475 -8.74 21.56 18.98
N LEU A 476 -9.11 22.30 17.92
CA LEU A 476 -9.59 21.77 16.64
C LEU A 476 -8.47 21.43 15.66
N ALA A 477 -8.32 20.15 15.35
CA ALA A 477 -7.45 19.70 14.25
C ALA A 477 -8.06 20.00 12.87
N SER A 478 -7.24 20.05 11.80
CA SER A 478 -7.69 20.47 10.46
C SER A 478 -8.85 19.62 9.92
N HIS A 479 -8.81 18.29 10.09
CA HIS A 479 -9.89 17.39 9.65
C HIS A 479 -11.24 17.66 10.35
N GLU A 480 -11.23 18.26 11.53
CA GLU A 480 -12.43 18.63 12.30
C GLU A 480 -13.03 19.94 11.78
N GLN A 481 -12.17 20.84 11.31
CA GLN A 481 -12.57 22.06 10.59
C GLN A 481 -13.10 21.71 9.18
N ASP A 482 -12.49 20.74 8.49
CA ASP A 482 -13.01 20.15 7.25
C ASP A 482 -14.39 19.52 7.47
N PHE A 483 -14.55 18.71 8.52
CA PHE A 483 -15.82 18.07 8.87
C PHE A 483 -16.94 19.08 9.12
N LEU A 484 -16.69 20.12 9.92
CA LEU A 484 -17.64 21.22 10.13
C LEU A 484 -17.97 21.96 8.82
N THR A 485 -17.01 22.07 7.90
CA THR A 485 -17.23 22.67 6.57
C THR A 485 -18.14 21.80 5.71
N ALA A 486 -17.85 20.49 5.60
CA ALA A 486 -18.67 19.53 4.89
C ALA A 486 -20.11 19.43 5.47
N CYS A 487 -20.27 19.52 6.80
CA CYS A 487 -21.58 19.55 7.43
C CYS A 487 -22.38 20.80 7.06
N ARG A 488 -21.75 21.99 7.07
CA ARG A 488 -22.36 23.25 6.62
C ARG A 488 -22.77 23.20 5.16
N GLU A 489 -21.89 22.73 4.27
CA GLU A 489 -22.19 22.59 2.85
C GLU A 489 -23.33 21.61 2.56
N ALA A 490 -23.37 20.46 3.25
CA ALA A 490 -24.45 19.49 3.13
C ALA A 490 -25.79 20.03 3.68
N HIS A 491 -25.77 20.78 4.78
CA HIS A 491 -26.95 21.46 5.31
C HIS A 491 -27.47 22.52 4.32
N GLU A 492 -26.58 23.34 3.75
CA GLU A 492 -26.93 24.28 2.69
C GLU A 492 -27.46 23.60 1.42
N ALA A 493 -26.89 22.49 0.99
CA ALA A 493 -27.36 21.72 -0.16
C ALA A 493 -28.79 21.21 0.07
N ALA A 494 -29.06 20.62 1.25
CA ALA A 494 -30.39 20.18 1.65
C ALA A 494 -31.40 21.34 1.73
N GLU A 495 -30.99 22.50 2.27
CA GLU A 495 -31.77 23.75 2.24
C GLU A 495 -32.11 24.19 0.81
N ARG A 496 -31.12 24.23 -0.09
CA ARG A 496 -31.30 24.59 -1.52
C ARG A 496 -32.26 23.64 -2.22
N GLU A 497 -32.13 22.33 -2.01
CA GLU A 497 -33.02 21.32 -2.59
C GLU A 497 -34.45 21.41 -2.02
N ARG A 498 -34.60 21.55 -0.69
CA ARG A 498 -35.89 21.81 -0.02
C ARG A 498 -36.58 23.06 -0.62
N ARG A 499 -35.82 24.14 -0.87
CA ARG A 499 -36.31 25.38 -1.52
C ARG A 499 -36.67 25.16 -3.00
N GLN A 500 -35.88 24.42 -3.77
CA GLN A 500 -36.13 24.09 -5.18
C GLN A 500 -37.34 23.18 -5.37
N SER A 501 -37.46 22.11 -4.58
CA SER A 501 -38.62 21.21 -4.56
C SER A 501 -39.93 21.94 -4.24
N ARG A 502 -39.90 22.93 -3.31
CA ARG A 502 -41.05 23.82 -3.06
C ARG A 502 -41.40 24.68 -4.29
N ARG A 503 -40.41 25.25 -4.99
CA ARG A 503 -40.62 26.01 -6.23
C ARG A 503 -41.19 25.15 -7.37
N ILE A 504 -40.65 23.95 -7.60
CA ILE A 504 -41.14 23.04 -8.66
C ILE A 504 -42.59 22.61 -8.39
N ARG A 505 -42.92 22.24 -7.15
CA ARG A 505 -44.32 21.92 -6.77
C ARG A 505 -45.27 23.10 -6.99
N MET A 506 -44.84 24.33 -6.67
CA MET A 506 -45.63 25.55 -6.94
C MET A 506 -45.83 25.79 -8.45
N LEU A 507 -44.79 25.65 -9.26
CA LEU A 507 -44.88 25.82 -10.72
C LEU A 507 -45.78 24.76 -11.38
N ALA A 508 -45.72 23.50 -10.92
CA ALA A 508 -46.59 22.43 -11.41
C ALA A 508 -48.09 22.74 -11.15
N VAL A 509 -48.43 23.26 -9.96
CA VAL A 509 -49.80 23.69 -9.62
C VAL A 509 -50.27 24.82 -10.56
N VAL A 510 -49.40 25.79 -10.87
CA VAL A 510 -49.72 26.87 -11.82
C VAL A 510 -49.92 26.33 -13.24
N ALA A 511 -49.08 25.41 -13.70
CA ALA A 511 -49.19 24.81 -15.03
C ALA A 511 -50.51 24.03 -15.22
N VAL A 512 -50.94 23.27 -14.20
CA VAL A 512 -52.24 22.58 -14.20
C VAL A 512 -53.41 23.57 -14.28
N ALA A 513 -53.36 24.67 -13.54
CA ALA A 513 -54.39 25.71 -13.60
C ALA A 513 -54.49 26.36 -15.00
N VAL A 514 -53.35 26.63 -15.65
CA VAL A 514 -53.31 27.15 -17.03
C VAL A 514 -53.89 26.15 -18.03
N ALA A 515 -53.57 24.86 -17.90
CA ALA A 515 -54.10 23.81 -18.76
C ALA A 515 -55.64 23.69 -18.65
N VAL A 516 -56.20 23.76 -17.44
CA VAL A 516 -57.66 23.76 -17.22
C VAL A 516 -58.32 24.98 -17.88
N LEU A 517 -57.74 26.18 -17.74
CA LEU A 517 -58.24 27.38 -18.41
C LEU A 517 -58.21 27.28 -19.94
N ALA A 518 -57.15 26.68 -20.51
CA ALA A 518 -57.05 26.45 -21.95
C ALA A 518 -58.13 25.47 -22.47
N ILE A 519 -58.42 24.39 -21.72
CA ILE A 519 -59.49 23.44 -22.04
C ILE A 519 -60.87 24.12 -22.02
N ILE A 520 -61.13 24.97 -21.02
CA ILE A 520 -62.38 25.76 -20.93
C ILE A 520 -62.51 26.70 -22.14
N ALA A 521 -61.44 27.43 -22.50
CA ALA A 521 -61.43 28.32 -23.65
C ALA A 521 -61.68 27.57 -24.98
N ALA A 522 -61.07 26.40 -25.16
CA ALA A 522 -61.30 25.53 -26.32
C ALA A 522 -62.76 25.06 -26.40
N GLY A 523 -63.36 24.65 -25.27
CA GLY A 523 -64.78 24.28 -25.21
C GLY A 523 -65.72 25.42 -25.61
N ILE A 524 -65.43 26.65 -25.21
CA ILE A 524 -66.17 27.85 -25.61
C ILE A 524 -66.05 28.10 -27.13
N ALA A 525 -64.84 27.98 -27.69
CA ALA A 525 -64.61 28.16 -29.12
C ALA A 525 -65.30 27.10 -30.01
N VAL A 526 -65.34 25.84 -29.56
CA VAL A 526 -66.06 24.75 -30.24
C VAL A 526 -67.58 24.99 -30.20
N ASN A 527 -68.12 25.49 -29.08
CA ASN A 527 -69.53 25.84 -28.99
C ASN A 527 -69.92 27.02 -29.91
N ALA A 528 -69.08 28.06 -29.97
CA ALA A 528 -69.30 29.22 -30.84
C ALA A 528 -69.26 28.84 -32.35
N THR A 529 -68.30 28.00 -32.76
CA THR A 529 -68.22 27.52 -34.15
C THR A 529 -69.38 26.59 -34.51
N ARG A 530 -69.88 25.78 -33.56
CA ARG A 530 -71.11 25.00 -33.75
C ARG A 530 -72.32 25.89 -34.03
N GLN A 531 -72.56 26.92 -33.22
CA GLN A 531 -73.67 27.87 -33.43
C GLN A 531 -73.57 28.58 -34.79
N ALA A 532 -72.36 28.99 -35.21
CA ALA A 532 -72.13 29.61 -36.52
C ALA A 532 -72.46 28.66 -37.70
N ASN A 533 -72.19 27.36 -37.56
CA ASN A 533 -72.52 26.36 -38.58
C ASN A 533 -74.02 26.02 -38.62
N GLU A 534 -74.68 25.92 -37.46
CA GLU A 534 -76.13 25.72 -37.38
C GLU A 534 -76.89 26.93 -37.98
N ALA A 535 -76.38 28.15 -37.80
CA ALA A 535 -76.90 29.35 -38.46
C ALA A 535 -76.77 29.31 -39.99
N LYS A 536 -75.59 28.91 -40.53
CA LYS A 536 -75.38 28.76 -41.98
C LYS A 536 -76.33 27.74 -42.61
N VAL A 537 -76.48 26.57 -42.01
CA VAL A 537 -77.40 25.51 -42.49
C VAL A 537 -78.85 26.00 -42.48
N THR A 538 -79.23 26.85 -41.53
CA THR A 538 -80.57 27.42 -41.45
C THR A 538 -80.83 28.45 -42.55
N ALA A 539 -79.88 29.35 -42.82
CA ALA A 539 -79.99 30.33 -43.91
C ALA A 539 -80.08 29.66 -45.30
N GLN A 540 -79.24 28.64 -45.54
CA GLN A 540 -79.19 27.92 -46.83
C GLN A 540 -80.46 27.09 -47.11
N ARG A 541 -81.20 26.70 -46.06
CA ARG A 541 -82.54 26.10 -46.15
C ARG A 541 -83.67 27.11 -46.42
N GLN A 542 -83.43 28.40 -46.22
CA GLN A 542 -84.42 29.45 -46.51
C GLN A 542 -84.33 29.92 -47.98
N THR A 543 -83.13 30.03 -48.56
CA THR A 543 -82.95 30.39 -49.98
C THR A 543 -83.59 29.35 -50.91
N THR A 544 -83.25 28.07 -50.73
CA THR A 544 -83.78 26.97 -51.55
C THR A 544 -85.32 26.90 -51.52
N ARG A 545 -85.95 27.24 -50.38
CA ARG A 545 -87.42 27.27 -50.26
C ARG A 545 -88.07 28.47 -50.95
N ALA A 546 -87.38 29.60 -51.08
CA ALA A 546 -87.87 30.74 -51.85
C ALA A 546 -87.83 30.45 -53.36
N GLU A 547 -86.78 29.76 -53.81
CA GLU A 547 -86.62 29.31 -55.20
C GLU A 547 -87.72 28.30 -55.58
N GLU A 548 -87.93 27.24 -54.77
CA GLU A 548 -89.01 26.25 -54.96
C GLU A 548 -90.43 26.87 -54.95
N GLN A 549 -90.67 27.93 -54.16
CA GLN A 549 -91.97 28.60 -54.12
C GLN A 549 -92.22 29.50 -55.33
N THR A 550 -91.17 30.10 -55.89
CA THR A 550 -91.29 30.93 -57.09
C THR A 550 -91.61 30.07 -58.31
N GLN A 551 -90.88 28.96 -58.49
CA GLN A 551 -91.04 28.06 -59.62
C GLN A 551 -92.43 27.40 -59.68
N ARG A 552 -93.03 27.09 -58.52
CA ARG A 552 -94.39 26.51 -58.42
C ARG A 552 -95.51 27.51 -58.71
N ALA A 553 -95.27 28.83 -58.61
CA ALA A 553 -96.25 29.84 -59.02
C ALA A 553 -96.33 29.97 -60.55
N GLU A 554 -95.20 29.77 -61.24
CA GLU A 554 -95.12 29.80 -62.70
C GLU A 554 -95.77 28.54 -63.31
N GLU A 555 -95.45 27.34 -62.81
CA GLU A 555 -96.10 26.08 -63.25
C GLU A 555 -97.64 26.09 -63.10
N GLN A 556 -98.16 26.63 -62.00
CA GLN A 556 -99.61 26.72 -61.77
C GLN A 556 -100.32 27.73 -62.68
N THR A 557 -99.59 28.65 -63.30
CA THR A 557 -100.16 29.58 -64.30
C THR A 557 -100.21 28.91 -65.68
N GLN A 558 -99.22 28.09 -66.03
CA GLN A 558 -99.17 27.38 -67.32
C GLN A 558 -100.20 26.23 -67.42
N LEU A 559 -100.51 25.55 -66.30
CA LEU A 559 -101.45 24.41 -66.28
C LEU A 559 -102.94 24.79 -66.41
N ALA A 560 -103.26 26.08 -66.63
CA ALA A 560 -104.64 26.57 -66.72
C ALA A 560 -105.22 26.57 -68.16
N GLU A 561 -104.38 26.55 -69.20
CA GLU A 561 -104.83 26.73 -70.59
C GLU A 561 -105.05 25.41 -71.35
N ASP A 562 -104.12 24.45 -71.28
CA ASP A 562 -104.21 23.17 -72.03
C ASP A 562 -105.13 22.11 -71.39
N ARG A 563 -106.27 22.55 -70.83
CA ARG A 563 -107.33 21.66 -70.33
C ARG A 563 -108.36 21.31 -71.40
N THR A 564 -107.89 20.98 -72.61
CA THR A 564 -108.72 20.49 -73.73
C THR A 564 -108.33 19.07 -74.12
N GLU A 565 -108.64 18.18 -73.19
CA GLU A 565 -109.24 16.87 -73.46
C GLU A 565 -110.24 16.94 -74.64
N ILE A 566 -110.46 15.80 -75.32
CA ILE A 566 -111.38 15.66 -76.48
C ILE A 566 -110.88 16.26 -77.80
N ALA A 567 -109.98 15.54 -78.48
CA ALA A 567 -110.18 15.16 -79.90
C ALA A 567 -109.24 14.04 -80.37
N THR A 568 -109.76 12.81 -80.40
CA THR A 568 -109.47 11.77 -81.41
C THR A 568 -108.01 11.55 -81.87
N MET A 569 -107.36 10.51 -81.36
CA MET A 569 -106.93 9.39 -82.23
C MET A 569 -106.68 8.10 -81.45
N LEU A 570 -107.78 7.40 -81.19
CA LEU A 570 -107.78 5.95 -80.97
C LEU A 570 -107.59 5.24 -82.33
N LEU A 571 -106.92 4.08 -82.32
CA LEU A 571 -106.84 3.05 -83.36
C LEU A 571 -105.87 3.27 -84.55
N GLY A 572 -104.92 2.33 -84.66
CA GLY A 572 -103.91 2.20 -85.72
C GLY A 572 -102.71 1.37 -85.21
N VAL A 573 -102.92 0.17 -84.64
CA VAL A 573 -103.09 -1.10 -85.37
C VAL A 573 -101.95 -1.35 -86.38
N GLN A 574 -101.06 -2.28 -85.99
CA GLN A 574 -100.09 -3.02 -86.81
C GLN A 574 -99.05 -2.24 -87.63
N ARG A 575 -97.80 -2.22 -87.11
CA ARG A 575 -96.54 -2.68 -87.75
C ARG A 575 -95.39 -2.39 -86.77
N ASP A 576 -94.35 -3.20 -86.60
CA ASP A 576 -94.06 -4.61 -86.92
C ASP A 576 -93.16 -5.13 -85.78
N PHE A 577 -93.37 -6.31 -85.19
CA PHE A 577 -92.92 -7.64 -85.65
C PHE A 577 -91.38 -7.85 -85.65
N LEU A 578 -90.91 -8.52 -84.58
CA LEU A 578 -89.81 -9.52 -84.51
C LEU A 578 -88.54 -9.37 -85.38
N ALA A 579 -87.45 -8.96 -84.75
CA ALA A 579 -86.10 -9.58 -84.78
C ALA A 579 -85.23 -8.91 -83.69
N GLN A 580 -84.28 -9.52 -82.96
CA GLN A 580 -83.78 -10.89 -82.70
C GLN A 580 -82.95 -10.76 -81.38
N VAL A 581 -82.96 -11.62 -80.33
CA VAL A 581 -82.60 -13.06 -80.22
C VAL A 581 -81.18 -13.34 -80.74
N ASP A 582 -80.19 -13.86 -80.01
CA ASP A 582 -80.03 -14.28 -78.59
C ASP A 582 -78.58 -13.90 -78.14
N THR A 583 -77.95 -14.15 -76.98
CA THR A 583 -78.07 -15.02 -75.76
C THR A 583 -77.70 -14.19 -74.51
N GLY A 584 -77.74 -14.62 -73.24
CA GLY A 584 -77.93 -15.94 -72.61
C GLY A 584 -76.71 -16.33 -71.73
N GLY A 585 -76.94 -16.84 -70.51
CA GLY A 585 -75.88 -17.36 -69.62
C GLY A 585 -75.78 -16.69 -68.23
N VAL A 586 -76.20 -17.41 -67.18
CA VAL A 586 -75.88 -17.11 -65.78
C VAL A 586 -74.68 -17.96 -65.36
N SER A 587 -73.63 -17.38 -64.77
CA SER A 587 -72.53 -18.16 -64.17
C SER A 587 -71.91 -17.48 -62.94
N VAL A 588 -71.51 -18.31 -61.96
CA VAL A 588 -70.96 -17.93 -60.64
C VAL A 588 -69.44 -17.77 -60.72
N GLU A 589 -68.95 -17.00 -61.71
CA GLU A 589 -67.51 -16.94 -62.04
C GLU A 589 -66.84 -15.58 -61.78
N MET A 590 -67.60 -14.49 -61.63
CA MET A 590 -67.01 -13.19 -61.25
C MET A 590 -66.54 -13.12 -59.79
N LEU A 591 -66.83 -14.15 -58.98
CA LEU A 591 -66.23 -14.39 -57.66
C LEU A 591 -65.10 -15.45 -57.67
N LYS A 592 -64.75 -16.02 -58.83
CA LYS A 592 -63.57 -16.90 -59.00
C LYS A 592 -62.35 -16.16 -59.55
N ALA A 593 -62.56 -15.10 -60.32
CA ALA A 593 -61.50 -14.25 -60.90
C ALA A 593 -60.59 -13.55 -59.87
N GLN A 594 -60.93 -13.54 -58.59
CA GLN A 594 -60.08 -13.02 -57.50
C GLN A 594 -59.60 -14.11 -56.50
N ARG A 595 -59.89 -15.39 -56.78
CA ARG A 595 -59.35 -16.54 -56.04
C ARG A 595 -58.28 -17.29 -56.85
N GLN A 596 -58.41 -17.34 -58.18
CA GLN A 596 -57.44 -17.94 -59.10
C GLN A 596 -56.20 -17.05 -59.35
N ARG A 597 -55.66 -16.46 -58.27
CA ARG A 597 -54.33 -15.80 -58.19
C ARG A 597 -53.52 -16.23 -56.95
N LEU A 598 -54.00 -17.22 -56.20
CA LEU A 598 -53.40 -17.70 -54.95
C LEU A 598 -53.07 -19.21 -54.95
N GLU A 599 -53.36 -19.94 -56.04
CA GLU A 599 -53.26 -21.42 -56.08
C GLU A 599 -52.39 -21.94 -57.26
N GLN A 600 -51.64 -21.07 -57.94
CA GLN A 600 -50.61 -21.45 -58.93
C GLN A 600 -49.35 -20.65 -58.67
N GLY A 601 -48.41 -21.24 -57.93
CA GLY A 601 -47.11 -20.65 -57.63
C GLY A 601 -46.04 -21.12 -58.62
N GLU A 602 -45.31 -20.17 -59.18
CA GLU A 602 -43.93 -20.37 -59.64
C GLU A 602 -43.05 -19.33 -58.93
N ALA A 603 -41.83 -19.72 -58.60
CA ALA A 603 -40.91 -18.90 -57.81
C ALA A 603 -40.06 -17.98 -58.70
N VAL A 604 -39.51 -16.91 -58.11
CA VAL A 604 -38.06 -16.63 -58.15
C VAL A 604 -37.69 -15.61 -57.07
N LEU A 605 -36.76 -16.03 -56.21
CA LEU A 605 -35.79 -15.25 -55.41
C LEU A 605 -36.24 -13.89 -54.80
N ALA A 606 -36.51 -13.91 -53.48
CA ALA A 606 -36.33 -12.73 -52.63
C ALA A 606 -34.92 -12.73 -52.03
N SER A 607 -34.22 -11.60 -52.07
CA SER A 607 -32.97 -11.38 -51.32
C SER A 607 -33.28 -10.88 -49.91
N GLY A 608 -33.83 -11.75 -49.06
CA GLY A 608 -34.02 -11.46 -47.63
C GLY A 608 -32.74 -11.69 -46.84
N THR A 609 -32.33 -10.70 -46.04
CA THR A 609 -31.31 -10.92 -45.00
C THR A 609 -31.86 -11.87 -43.93
N ALA A 610 -31.18 -13.00 -43.72
CA ALA A 610 -31.48 -13.91 -42.63
C ALA A 610 -31.07 -13.27 -41.28
N PRO A 611 -31.73 -13.63 -40.15
CA PRO A 611 -31.37 -13.08 -38.85
C PRO A 611 -30.00 -13.60 -38.38
N THR A 612 -29.14 -12.69 -37.93
CA THR A 612 -27.93 -13.04 -37.18
C THR A 612 -28.34 -13.62 -35.84
N VAL A 613 -28.10 -14.92 -35.63
CA VAL A 613 -28.28 -15.58 -34.33
C VAL A 613 -26.94 -15.59 -33.60
N THR A 614 -26.68 -14.53 -32.82
CA THR A 614 -25.52 -14.47 -31.92
C THR A 614 -25.79 -15.38 -30.71
N LEU A 615 -25.16 -16.55 -30.68
CA LEU A 615 -25.09 -17.37 -29.47
C LEU A 615 -23.86 -16.93 -28.66
N PRO A 616 -23.99 -16.56 -27.38
CA PRO A 616 -22.84 -16.38 -26.50
C PRO A 616 -22.25 -17.75 -26.18
N VAL A 617 -21.15 -18.11 -26.83
CA VAL A 617 -20.33 -19.25 -26.42
C VAL A 617 -19.49 -18.79 -25.23
N LEU A 618 -19.76 -19.34 -24.04
CA LEU A 618 -18.95 -19.12 -22.85
C LEU A 618 -17.51 -19.62 -23.12
N ALA A 619 -16.55 -18.70 -23.13
CA ALA A 619 -15.13 -19.04 -23.20
C ALA A 619 -14.69 -19.61 -21.84
N GLY A 620 -14.25 -20.87 -21.82
CA GLY A 620 -13.76 -21.54 -20.59
C GLY A 620 -13.98 -23.05 -20.55
N VAL A 621 -14.95 -23.59 -21.31
CA VAL A 621 -15.30 -25.03 -21.24
C VAL A 621 -14.17 -25.93 -21.80
N PRO A 622 -13.65 -26.90 -21.02
CA PRO A 622 -12.64 -27.84 -21.51
C PRO A 622 -13.21 -28.77 -22.59
N PHE A 623 -12.35 -29.13 -23.56
CA PHE A 623 -12.72 -29.83 -24.80
C PHE A 623 -13.68 -31.04 -24.66
N PRO A 624 -13.59 -31.92 -23.63
CA PRO A 624 -14.51 -33.04 -23.45
C PRO A 624 -15.97 -32.63 -23.15
N GLU A 625 -16.19 -31.49 -22.50
CA GLU A 625 -17.53 -31.09 -22.04
C GLU A 625 -18.29 -30.29 -23.11
N ALA A 626 -17.58 -29.52 -23.93
CA ALA A 626 -18.15 -28.93 -25.15
C ALA A 626 -18.74 -30.01 -26.08
N GLN A 627 -18.10 -31.18 -26.17
CA GLN A 627 -18.59 -32.32 -26.94
C GLN A 627 -19.85 -32.97 -26.33
N LYS A 628 -20.01 -32.94 -25.01
CA LYS A 628 -21.24 -33.38 -24.32
C LYS A 628 -22.41 -32.44 -24.61
N GLY A 629 -22.19 -31.13 -24.57
CA GLY A 629 -23.22 -30.13 -24.93
C GLY A 629 -23.68 -30.25 -26.39
N LEU A 630 -22.75 -30.57 -27.31
CA LEU A 630 -23.07 -30.87 -28.71
C LEU A 630 -23.87 -32.17 -28.88
N ASP A 631 -23.50 -33.25 -28.19
CA ASP A 631 -24.25 -34.52 -28.23
C ASP A 631 -25.67 -34.38 -27.63
N GLU A 632 -25.87 -33.54 -26.61
CA GLU A 632 -27.18 -33.23 -26.04
C GLU A 632 -28.02 -32.33 -26.97
N ALA A 633 -27.40 -31.37 -27.66
CA ALA A 633 -28.06 -30.50 -28.64
C ALA A 633 -28.48 -31.20 -29.95
N CYS A 634 -27.91 -32.37 -30.27
CA CYS A 634 -28.19 -33.10 -31.51
C CYS A 634 -29.36 -34.11 -31.46
N GLN A 635 -30.17 -34.14 -30.39
CA GLN A 635 -31.42 -34.92 -30.41
C GLN A 635 -32.57 -34.12 -31.06
N PRO A 636 -33.37 -34.70 -31.99
CA PRO A 636 -33.60 -36.14 -32.14
C PRO A 636 -33.04 -36.79 -33.43
N THR A 637 -32.06 -36.22 -34.14
CA THR A 637 -31.62 -36.73 -35.46
C THR A 637 -30.09 -36.80 -35.58
N PRO A 638 -29.48 -37.95 -35.91
CA PRO A 638 -28.03 -38.16 -35.76
C PRO A 638 -27.18 -37.55 -36.89
N CYS A 639 -26.23 -36.68 -36.53
CA CYS A 639 -25.17 -36.20 -37.42
C CYS A 639 -24.12 -37.30 -37.69
N LEU A 640 -23.63 -37.42 -38.93
CA LEU A 640 -22.67 -38.47 -39.30
C LEU A 640 -21.29 -38.27 -38.66
N ARG A 641 -20.89 -39.18 -37.78
CA ARG A 641 -19.54 -39.22 -37.18
C ARG A 641 -18.51 -39.89 -38.11
N SER A 642 -18.08 -39.21 -39.16
CA SER A 642 -16.88 -39.58 -39.93
C SER A 642 -16.34 -38.43 -40.76
N GLN A 643 -15.00 -38.35 -40.89
CA GLN A 643 -14.24 -37.36 -41.67
C GLN A 643 -14.19 -35.94 -41.08
N VAL A 644 -13.34 -35.76 -40.07
CA VAL A 644 -12.64 -34.49 -39.78
C VAL A 644 -11.15 -34.82 -39.69
N ARG A 645 -10.31 -33.95 -40.24
CA ARG A 645 -8.84 -34.01 -40.12
C ARG A 645 -8.33 -32.59 -39.84
N TRP A 646 -7.27 -32.48 -39.05
CA TRP A 646 -6.72 -31.21 -38.60
C TRP A 646 -5.25 -31.10 -39.02
N GLU A 647 -4.87 -29.98 -39.62
CA GLU A 647 -3.49 -29.62 -39.95
C GLU A 647 -3.31 -28.12 -39.62
N LEU A 648 -2.13 -27.71 -39.12
CA LEU A 648 -1.81 -26.30 -38.86
C LEU A 648 -1.33 -25.60 -40.14
N ASN A 649 -1.49 -24.28 -40.19
CA ASN A 649 -0.96 -23.43 -41.26
C ASN A 649 -0.22 -22.23 -40.66
N ASP A 650 1.08 -22.14 -40.90
CA ASP A 650 1.97 -21.18 -40.23
C ASP A 650 1.91 -19.75 -40.83
N GLU A 651 1.28 -19.55 -41.99
CA GLU A 651 1.12 -18.21 -42.59
C GLU A 651 -0.05 -17.40 -41.98
N LEU A 652 -0.89 -18.01 -41.14
CA LEU A 652 -1.99 -17.34 -40.42
C LEU A 652 -1.99 -17.76 -38.95
N ALA A 653 -1.44 -16.91 -38.08
CA ALA A 653 -1.21 -17.18 -36.66
C ALA A 653 -2.42 -17.82 -35.94
N GLY A 654 -2.36 -19.14 -35.72
CA GLY A 654 -3.37 -19.92 -34.99
C GLY A 654 -4.65 -20.29 -35.77
N GLY A 655 -4.70 -20.07 -37.09
CA GLY A 655 -5.90 -20.31 -37.89
C GLY A 655 -6.21 -21.80 -38.12
N LEU A 656 -7.27 -22.33 -37.48
CA LEU A 656 -7.74 -23.70 -37.69
C LEU A 656 -8.80 -23.76 -38.82
N VAL A 657 -8.46 -24.40 -39.94
CA VAL A 657 -9.33 -24.50 -41.12
C VAL A 657 -10.00 -25.88 -41.21
N LEU A 658 -11.34 -25.90 -41.27
CA LEU A 658 -12.13 -27.12 -41.39
C LEU A 658 -12.55 -27.33 -42.85
N GLN A 659 -11.78 -28.11 -43.60
CA GLN A 659 -12.14 -28.54 -44.95
C GLN A 659 -12.99 -29.83 -44.92
N THR A 660 -14.01 -29.87 -45.76
CA THR A 660 -14.76 -31.08 -46.11
C THR A 660 -14.84 -31.17 -47.64
N ASP A 661 -14.52 -32.33 -48.21
CA ASP A 661 -14.75 -32.58 -49.63
C ASP A 661 -16.25 -32.78 -49.89
N PRO A 662 -16.86 -32.06 -50.84
CA PRO A 662 -18.29 -32.19 -51.11
C PRO A 662 -18.59 -33.55 -51.79
N PRO A 663 -19.55 -34.35 -51.30
CA PRO A 663 -19.96 -35.57 -51.98
C PRO A 663 -20.54 -35.23 -53.35
N ALA A 664 -20.11 -35.97 -54.37
CA ALA A 664 -20.38 -35.62 -55.76
C ALA A 664 -21.85 -35.85 -56.15
N GLY A 665 -22.63 -34.76 -56.17
CA GLY A 665 -23.80 -34.64 -57.04
C GLY A 665 -25.18 -34.67 -56.39
N GLU A 666 -25.50 -33.71 -55.53
CA GLU A 666 -26.88 -33.21 -55.41
C GLU A 666 -26.91 -31.71 -55.07
N LYS A 667 -27.96 -30.99 -55.49
CA LYS A 667 -28.08 -29.53 -55.29
C LYS A 667 -28.96 -29.22 -54.08
N LEU A 668 -28.34 -28.78 -52.98
CA LEU A 668 -29.05 -28.13 -51.88
C LEU A 668 -28.30 -26.90 -51.36
N LEU A 669 -29.06 -25.85 -51.03
CA LEU A 669 -28.56 -24.53 -50.65
C LEU A 669 -28.33 -24.42 -49.13
N TRP A 670 -27.29 -25.08 -48.62
CA TRP A 670 -26.68 -24.74 -47.33
C TRP A 670 -25.16 -24.95 -47.42
N GLY A 671 -24.42 -23.84 -47.45
CA GLY A 671 -22.97 -23.81 -47.65
C GLY A 671 -22.31 -22.70 -46.84
N ALA A 672 -22.74 -22.53 -45.59
CA ALA A 672 -22.08 -21.62 -44.66
C ALA A 672 -20.78 -22.27 -44.18
N ALA A 673 -19.65 -21.88 -44.79
CA ALA A 673 -18.34 -22.16 -44.22
C ALA A 673 -18.23 -21.37 -42.90
N VAL A 674 -18.29 -22.09 -41.76
CA VAL A 674 -18.12 -21.49 -40.44
C VAL A 674 -16.62 -21.28 -40.20
N THR A 675 -16.09 -20.19 -40.75
CA THR A 675 -14.74 -19.73 -40.43
C THR A 675 -14.75 -19.17 -39.01
N LEU A 676 -14.26 -19.96 -38.05
CA LEU A 676 -14.00 -19.49 -36.69
C LEU A 676 -12.73 -18.62 -36.69
N THR A 677 -12.87 -17.38 -37.18
CA THR A 677 -11.83 -16.36 -37.06
C THR A 677 -11.75 -15.90 -35.60
N VAL A 678 -10.82 -16.45 -34.83
CA VAL A 678 -10.41 -15.85 -33.56
C VAL A 678 -9.60 -14.59 -33.90
N SER A 679 -10.28 -13.46 -34.01
CA SER A 679 -9.62 -12.18 -34.17
C SER A 679 -8.97 -11.77 -32.85
N GLN A 680 -7.66 -12.02 -32.75
CA GLN A 680 -6.79 -11.15 -31.97
C GLN A 680 -7.10 -9.70 -32.35
N GLY A 681 -7.21 -8.80 -31.37
CA GLY A 681 -7.39 -7.38 -31.66
C GLY A 681 -6.23 -6.85 -32.51
N LYS A 682 -6.44 -5.72 -33.20
CA LYS A 682 -5.32 -5.05 -33.86
C LYS A 682 -4.52 -4.25 -32.84
N PRO A 683 -3.17 -4.36 -32.80
CA PRO A 683 -2.34 -3.42 -32.08
C PRO A 683 -2.68 -1.98 -32.45
N TYR A 684 -2.76 -1.12 -31.44
CA TYR A 684 -3.06 0.30 -31.59
C TYR A 684 -1.76 1.08 -31.47
N VAL A 685 -1.59 2.11 -32.29
CA VAL A 685 -0.42 3.00 -32.24
C VAL A 685 -0.92 4.43 -32.11
N LEU A 686 -0.54 5.06 -31.01
CA LEU A 686 -0.62 6.50 -30.83
C LEU A 686 0.62 7.12 -31.47
N GLU A 687 0.44 8.16 -32.29
CA GLU A 687 1.55 8.85 -32.98
C GLU A 687 1.78 10.29 -32.47
N SER A 688 0.93 10.78 -31.54
CA SER A 688 0.92 12.15 -31.01
C SER A 688 0.06 12.20 -29.73
N PRO A 689 0.42 12.95 -28.67
CA PRO A 689 1.57 13.85 -28.55
C PRO A 689 2.92 13.14 -28.48
N VAL A 690 2.91 11.86 -28.08
CA VAL A 690 4.07 10.96 -28.06
C VAL A 690 3.74 9.67 -28.82
N ARG A 691 4.76 9.03 -29.40
CA ARG A 691 4.57 7.76 -30.09
C ARG A 691 4.55 6.61 -29.07
N MET A 692 3.44 5.88 -29.02
CA MET A 692 3.24 4.74 -28.11
C MET A 692 2.54 3.58 -28.83
N GLU A 693 3.01 2.36 -28.62
CA GLU A 693 2.40 1.14 -29.15
C GLU A 693 1.61 0.44 -28.03
N PHE A 694 0.44 -0.12 -28.36
CA PHE A 694 -0.47 -0.78 -27.43
C PHE A 694 -0.90 -2.13 -27.97
N VAL A 695 -0.91 -3.15 -27.11
CA VAL A 695 -1.42 -4.50 -27.43
C VAL A 695 -2.82 -4.72 -26.86
N PRO A 696 -3.72 -5.38 -27.61
CA PRO A 696 -5.06 -5.72 -27.12
C PRO A 696 -5.04 -7.00 -26.30
N VAL A 697 -5.66 -6.96 -25.13
CA VAL A 697 -5.91 -8.13 -24.29
C VAL A 697 -7.40 -8.49 -24.41
N PRO A 698 -7.76 -9.61 -25.07
CA PRO A 698 -9.15 -9.96 -25.34
C PRO A 698 -9.98 -10.19 -24.07
N ALA A 699 -11.28 -9.92 -24.17
CA ALA A 699 -12.26 -10.26 -23.13
C ALA A 699 -12.28 -11.78 -22.83
N GLY A 700 -12.56 -12.15 -21.58
CA GLY A 700 -12.71 -13.56 -21.16
C GLY A 700 -11.88 -13.94 -19.93
N GLU A 701 -12.13 -15.15 -19.42
CA GLU A 701 -11.53 -15.70 -18.20
C GLU A 701 -9.99 -15.87 -18.28
N PHE A 702 -9.31 -15.56 -17.18
CA PHE A 702 -7.92 -15.95 -16.94
C PHE A 702 -7.74 -16.54 -15.52
N THR A 703 -6.56 -17.09 -15.25
CA THR A 703 -6.17 -17.49 -13.88
C THR A 703 -5.28 -16.43 -13.28
N MET A 704 -5.70 -15.87 -12.15
CA MET A 704 -4.91 -14.93 -11.34
C MET A 704 -4.30 -15.65 -10.13
N GLY A 705 -3.10 -15.24 -9.70
CA GLY A 705 -2.41 -15.72 -8.51
C GLY A 705 -1.63 -17.03 -8.67
N SER A 706 -1.11 -17.54 -7.56
CA SER A 706 -0.15 -18.65 -7.52
C SER A 706 -0.70 -19.90 -6.84
N ASP A 707 -0.30 -21.07 -7.33
CA ASP A 707 -0.54 -22.38 -6.70
C ASP A 707 0.80 -22.91 -6.18
N SER A 708 0.89 -23.24 -4.89
CA SER A 708 2.16 -23.69 -4.27
C SER A 708 2.64 -25.07 -4.78
N SER A 709 1.80 -25.82 -5.51
CA SER A 709 2.18 -27.05 -6.21
C SER A 709 2.80 -26.82 -7.58
N ILE A 710 2.66 -25.60 -8.14
CA ILE A 710 3.23 -25.17 -9.43
C ILE A 710 4.38 -24.17 -9.20
N GLU A 711 4.20 -23.23 -8.26
CA GLU A 711 5.11 -22.17 -7.88
C GLU A 711 5.42 -22.25 -6.36
N PRO A 712 6.32 -23.16 -5.91
CA PRO A 712 6.62 -23.32 -4.49
C PRO A 712 7.22 -22.08 -3.81
N ILE A 713 7.82 -21.19 -4.60
CA ILE A 713 8.47 -19.94 -4.15
C ILE A 713 7.52 -18.73 -4.08
N ALA A 714 6.27 -18.87 -4.51
CA ALA A 714 5.29 -17.78 -4.45
C ALA A 714 5.01 -17.33 -3.01
N TYR A 715 4.74 -16.03 -2.82
CA TYR A 715 4.41 -15.44 -1.52
C TYR A 715 2.95 -15.72 -1.10
N GLY A 716 2.60 -15.33 0.13
CA GLY A 716 1.28 -15.65 0.71
C GLY A 716 0.14 -14.85 0.08
N ASP A 717 0.39 -13.59 -0.20
CA ASP A 717 -0.50 -12.60 -0.81
C ASP A 717 -0.73 -12.80 -2.32
N GLU A 718 -0.11 -13.82 -2.93
CA GLU A 718 -0.41 -14.29 -4.29
C GLU A 718 -1.45 -15.44 -4.33
N LYS A 719 -1.88 -15.97 -3.17
CA LYS A 719 -2.53 -17.28 -3.06
C LYS A 719 -3.94 -17.16 -2.47
N PRO A 720 -4.92 -17.98 -2.90
CA PRO A 720 -4.83 -19.08 -3.88
C PRO A 720 -5.09 -18.63 -5.32
N GLN A 721 -4.75 -19.47 -6.29
CA GLN A 721 -5.20 -19.29 -7.68
C GLN A 721 -6.73 -19.24 -7.79
N GLN A 722 -7.21 -18.31 -8.62
CA GLN A 722 -8.63 -18.13 -8.91
C GLN A 722 -8.91 -17.83 -10.38
N ARG A 723 -10.18 -17.92 -10.79
CA ARG A 723 -10.68 -17.53 -12.12
C ARG A 723 -11.32 -16.15 -12.04
N LEU A 724 -10.89 -15.24 -12.90
CA LEU A 724 -11.50 -13.92 -13.08
C LEU A 724 -11.84 -13.73 -14.55
N ASP A 725 -13.04 -13.21 -14.84
CA ASP A 725 -13.40 -12.71 -16.17
C ASP A 725 -13.11 -11.21 -16.23
N LEU A 726 -12.46 -10.76 -17.31
CA LEU A 726 -12.12 -9.36 -17.55
C LEU A 726 -12.54 -8.96 -18.96
N PRO A 727 -13.00 -7.70 -19.17
CA PRO A 727 -13.36 -7.17 -20.48
C PRO A 727 -12.15 -7.07 -21.43
N GLU A 728 -12.39 -6.60 -22.65
CA GLU A 728 -11.31 -6.24 -23.58
C GLU A 728 -10.72 -4.89 -23.18
N PHE A 729 -9.40 -4.84 -23.05
CA PHE A 729 -8.64 -3.62 -22.79
C PHE A 729 -7.38 -3.61 -23.65
N TYR A 730 -6.76 -2.44 -23.73
CA TYR A 730 -5.47 -2.22 -24.34
C TYR A 730 -4.46 -1.85 -23.26
N ILE A 731 -3.25 -2.38 -23.37
CA ILE A 731 -2.12 -2.04 -22.49
C ILE A 731 -0.92 -1.65 -23.34
N GLY A 732 -0.08 -0.74 -22.84
CA GLY A 732 1.15 -0.34 -23.52
C GLY A 732 2.00 -1.56 -23.83
N LYS A 733 2.59 -1.59 -25.02
CA LYS A 733 3.53 -2.65 -25.40
C LYS A 733 4.77 -2.63 -24.48
N TYR A 734 5.15 -1.44 -24.04
CA TYR A 734 6.29 -1.13 -23.19
C TYR A 734 5.83 -0.29 -21.99
N GLU A 735 6.69 -0.19 -20.97
CA GLU A 735 6.67 0.88 -19.97
C GLU A 735 6.77 2.26 -20.65
N VAL A 736 6.40 3.32 -19.94
CA VAL A 736 6.59 4.69 -20.44
C VAL A 736 8.08 5.04 -20.41
N THR A 737 8.64 5.48 -21.55
CA THR A 737 10.06 5.84 -21.62
C THR A 737 10.36 7.25 -21.10
N ASN A 738 11.61 7.53 -20.75
CA ASN A 738 12.02 8.88 -20.35
C ASN A 738 11.69 9.93 -21.43
N ALA A 739 11.91 9.63 -22.72
CA ALA A 739 11.56 10.53 -23.82
C ALA A 739 10.04 10.75 -23.99
N GLN A 740 9.21 9.76 -23.67
CA GLN A 740 7.75 9.93 -23.65
C GLN A 740 7.33 10.81 -22.47
N TYR A 741 7.92 10.59 -21.29
CA TYR A 741 7.64 11.36 -20.08
C TYR A 741 8.13 12.82 -20.17
N GLU A 742 9.25 13.08 -20.85
CA GLU A 742 9.80 14.42 -21.07
C GLU A 742 8.81 15.34 -21.81
N ALA A 743 7.97 14.81 -22.70
CA ALA A 743 6.92 15.59 -23.35
C ALA A 743 5.86 16.11 -22.35
N CYS A 744 5.51 15.33 -21.33
CA CYS A 744 4.59 15.73 -20.26
C CYS A 744 5.22 16.77 -19.30
N VAL A 745 6.51 16.61 -18.99
CA VAL A 745 7.31 17.59 -18.22
C VAL A 745 7.42 18.91 -18.99
N THR A 746 7.72 18.84 -20.29
CA THR A 746 7.82 19.99 -21.20
C THR A 746 6.49 20.71 -21.39
N ALA A 747 5.36 19.98 -21.34
CA ALA A 747 4.02 20.54 -21.32
C ALA A 747 3.65 21.21 -19.98
N GLY A 748 4.51 21.11 -18.95
CA GLY A 748 4.28 21.63 -17.61
C GLY A 748 3.17 20.88 -16.85
N LYS A 749 3.07 19.56 -17.07
CA LYS A 749 2.02 18.69 -16.51
C LYS A 749 2.54 17.63 -15.55
N CYS A 750 3.66 17.00 -15.88
CA CYS A 750 4.33 16.04 -15.01
C CYS A 750 5.45 16.70 -14.19
N ALA A 751 5.73 16.19 -12.99
CA ALA A 751 6.90 16.60 -12.23
C ALA A 751 8.19 16.01 -12.84
N VAL A 752 9.32 16.67 -12.61
CA VAL A 752 10.65 16.18 -12.99
C VAL A 752 11.05 15.03 -12.04
N PRO A 753 11.44 13.84 -12.53
CA PRO A 753 11.90 12.74 -11.67
C PRO A 753 13.20 13.12 -10.95
N GLY A 754 13.39 12.64 -9.72
CA GLY A 754 14.55 13.04 -8.89
C GLY A 754 15.92 12.63 -9.48
N LEU A 755 15.94 11.58 -10.30
CA LEU A 755 17.13 11.12 -11.04
C LEU A 755 17.49 11.96 -12.29
N TRP A 756 16.69 12.96 -12.68
CA TRP A 756 16.97 13.81 -13.84
C TRP A 756 17.84 15.02 -13.44
N GLU A 757 19.17 14.85 -13.47
CA GLU A 757 20.13 15.91 -13.16
C GLU A 757 19.91 17.17 -14.03
N GLU A 758 19.94 18.35 -13.39
CA GLU A 758 19.59 19.66 -13.98
C GLU A 758 18.20 19.73 -14.66
N GLY A 759 17.35 18.72 -14.47
CA GLY A 759 16.01 18.60 -15.06
C GLY A 759 15.99 17.94 -16.44
N ALA A 760 17.06 17.26 -16.85
CA ALA A 760 17.16 16.57 -18.14
C ALA A 760 17.25 15.04 -17.98
N ILE A 761 16.83 14.30 -19.01
CA ILE A 761 16.98 12.85 -19.08
C ILE A 761 18.46 12.46 -18.90
N PRO A 762 18.80 11.46 -18.05
CA PRO A 762 20.14 10.91 -17.96
C PRO A 762 20.66 10.45 -19.34
N SER A 763 21.82 10.96 -19.75
CA SER A 763 22.31 10.79 -21.13
C SER A 763 22.39 9.32 -21.57
N GLY A 764 21.68 8.98 -22.66
CA GLY A 764 21.59 7.62 -23.18
C GLY A 764 20.44 6.77 -22.63
N LYS A 765 19.56 7.34 -21.78
CA LYS A 765 18.36 6.68 -21.23
C LYS A 765 17.04 7.10 -21.88
N GLU A 766 17.08 7.74 -23.05
CA GLU A 766 15.91 8.27 -23.74
C GLU A 766 14.84 7.20 -24.00
N ASP A 767 15.28 5.99 -24.40
CA ASP A 767 14.44 4.80 -24.66
C ASP A 767 14.36 3.82 -23.46
N HIS A 768 14.95 4.15 -22.31
CA HIS A 768 14.76 3.38 -21.06
C HIS A 768 13.42 3.75 -20.41
N PRO A 769 12.82 2.88 -19.57
CA PRO A 769 11.66 3.24 -18.76
C PRO A 769 11.95 4.48 -17.91
N VAL A 770 10.95 5.34 -17.74
CA VAL A 770 10.98 6.38 -16.69
C VAL A 770 10.86 5.70 -15.33
N VAL A 771 11.75 6.08 -14.43
CA VAL A 771 11.82 5.58 -13.05
C VAL A 771 12.03 6.77 -12.10
N ASP A 772 11.87 6.53 -10.80
CA ASP A 772 11.83 7.58 -9.77
C ASP A 772 10.63 8.53 -9.93
N VAL A 773 9.46 7.93 -10.21
CA VAL A 773 8.15 8.58 -10.34
C VAL A 773 7.13 7.97 -9.37
N SER A 774 6.29 8.81 -8.78
CA SER A 774 5.24 8.38 -7.85
C SER A 774 4.01 7.86 -8.58
N TRP A 775 3.07 7.25 -7.85
CA TRP A 775 1.77 6.88 -8.41
C TRP A 775 0.99 8.10 -8.91
N TYR A 776 1.12 9.24 -8.21
CA TYR A 776 0.49 10.50 -8.60
C TYR A 776 1.13 11.11 -9.86
N ASP A 777 2.45 10.97 -10.05
CA ASP A 777 3.12 11.40 -11.29
C ASP A 777 2.68 10.56 -12.48
N ALA A 778 2.53 9.24 -12.28
CA ALA A 778 1.98 8.34 -13.28
C ALA A 778 0.54 8.74 -13.66
N LEU A 779 -0.30 9.12 -12.69
CA LEU A 779 -1.64 9.67 -12.97
C LEU A 779 -1.61 11.02 -13.70
N ALA A 780 -0.68 11.92 -13.36
CA ALA A 780 -0.54 13.20 -14.06
C ALA A 780 -0.17 13.00 -15.54
N PHE A 781 0.63 11.98 -15.85
CA PHE A 781 0.89 11.55 -17.22
C PHE A 781 -0.37 11.02 -17.92
N MET A 782 -1.21 10.23 -17.24
CA MET A 782 -2.49 9.77 -17.79
C MET A 782 -3.47 10.91 -18.08
N GLU A 783 -3.60 11.87 -17.15
CA GLU A 783 -4.49 13.02 -17.33
C GLU A 783 -4.04 13.88 -18.52
N TRP A 784 -2.73 14.16 -18.63
CA TRP A 784 -2.18 14.88 -19.77
C TRP A 784 -2.38 14.14 -21.09
N LEU A 785 -2.01 12.85 -21.16
CA LEU A 785 -2.14 12.06 -22.38
C LEU A 785 -3.60 11.95 -22.82
N SER A 786 -4.54 11.84 -21.87
CA SER A 786 -5.97 11.85 -22.14
C SER A 786 -6.48 13.19 -22.65
N ALA A 787 -6.00 14.30 -22.08
CA ALA A 787 -6.38 15.65 -22.48
C ALA A 787 -5.89 16.02 -23.90
N GLU A 788 -4.68 15.60 -24.29
CA GLU A 788 -4.12 15.86 -25.63
C GLU A 788 -4.74 14.99 -26.73
N THR A 789 -5.21 13.78 -26.39
CA THR A 789 -5.69 12.79 -27.37
C THR A 789 -7.21 12.68 -27.45
N GLY A 790 -7.92 13.01 -26.37
CA GLY A 790 -9.35 12.75 -26.20
C GLY A 790 -9.69 11.28 -25.93
N GLN A 791 -8.69 10.42 -25.68
CA GLN A 791 -8.85 9.02 -25.30
C GLN A 791 -8.66 8.88 -23.78
N ASP A 792 -9.57 8.17 -23.11
CA ASP A 792 -9.51 7.89 -21.67
C ASP A 792 -8.38 6.89 -21.38
N PHE A 793 -7.20 7.40 -21.01
CA PHE A 793 -6.03 6.62 -20.59
C PHE A 793 -5.92 6.59 -19.06
N ARG A 794 -5.42 5.48 -18.53
CA ARG A 794 -5.27 5.24 -17.08
C ARG A 794 -4.14 4.26 -16.80
N LEU A 795 -3.85 4.02 -15.53
CA LEU A 795 -3.09 2.83 -15.13
C LEU A 795 -3.94 1.56 -15.36
N PRO A 796 -3.34 0.41 -15.69
CA PRO A 796 -4.02 -0.88 -15.67
C PRO A 796 -4.41 -1.23 -14.23
N THR A 797 -5.49 -2.00 -14.06
CA THR A 797 -5.72 -2.68 -12.77
C THR A 797 -4.70 -3.78 -12.57
N GLU A 798 -4.51 -4.21 -11.32
CA GLU A 798 -3.66 -5.35 -10.97
C GLU A 798 -4.04 -6.61 -11.78
N ALA A 799 -5.33 -6.90 -11.89
CA ALA A 799 -5.83 -8.08 -12.61
C ALA A 799 -5.66 -7.94 -14.13
N GLU A 800 -5.80 -6.74 -14.69
CA GLU A 800 -5.50 -6.45 -16.10
C GLU A 800 -4.01 -6.62 -16.39
N TRP A 801 -3.13 -6.07 -15.56
CA TRP A 801 -1.68 -6.24 -15.68
C TRP A 801 -1.28 -7.72 -15.62
N GLU A 802 -1.81 -8.48 -14.67
CA GLU A 802 -1.49 -9.90 -14.55
C GLU A 802 -1.99 -10.70 -15.75
N LYS A 803 -3.23 -10.45 -16.20
CA LYS A 803 -3.77 -11.06 -17.42
C LYS A 803 -2.88 -10.75 -18.62
N ALA A 804 -2.45 -9.50 -18.78
CA ALA A 804 -1.55 -9.06 -19.84
C ALA A 804 -0.19 -9.78 -19.80
N CYS A 805 0.35 -10.04 -18.61
CA CYS A 805 1.62 -10.74 -18.40
C CYS A 805 1.53 -12.23 -18.75
N ARG A 806 0.53 -12.96 -18.21
CA ARG A 806 0.54 -14.44 -18.21
C ARG A 806 -0.49 -15.14 -19.08
N GLY A 807 -1.43 -14.38 -19.68
CA GLY A 807 -2.53 -14.92 -20.47
C GLY A 807 -3.50 -15.82 -19.69
N THR A 808 -4.41 -16.47 -20.41
CA THR A 808 -5.53 -17.25 -19.83
C THR A 808 -5.12 -18.55 -19.12
N THR A 809 -3.87 -18.99 -19.29
CA THR A 809 -3.35 -20.28 -18.81
C THR A 809 -2.49 -20.19 -17.54
N GLY A 810 -2.31 -19.01 -16.95
CA GLY A 810 -1.57 -18.86 -15.69
C GLY A 810 -0.08 -19.20 -15.81
N LEU A 811 0.64 -18.60 -16.76
CA LEU A 811 2.09 -18.77 -16.89
C LEU A 811 2.84 -18.16 -15.68
N ILE A 812 4.04 -18.67 -15.39
CA ILE A 812 4.88 -18.20 -14.26
C ILE A 812 5.60 -16.90 -14.65
N TYR A 813 6.16 -16.90 -15.86
CA TYR A 813 6.79 -15.77 -16.55
C TYR A 813 6.00 -15.47 -17.83
N PRO A 814 6.26 -14.36 -18.55
CA PRO A 814 5.52 -14.02 -19.77
C PRO A 814 5.61 -15.10 -20.88
N TRP A 815 6.73 -15.82 -20.95
CA TRP A 815 6.99 -16.90 -21.90
C TRP A 815 6.47 -18.28 -21.44
N ARG A 816 6.38 -19.22 -22.39
CA ARG A 816 5.82 -20.58 -22.15
C ARG A 816 6.68 -21.51 -21.30
N SER A 817 7.96 -21.22 -21.09
CA SER A 817 8.80 -22.02 -20.20
C SER A 817 8.50 -21.71 -18.74
N ARG A 818 8.68 -22.69 -17.86
CA ARG A 818 8.63 -22.48 -16.40
C ARG A 818 9.97 -21.98 -15.84
N ASP A 819 11.04 -22.14 -16.61
CA ASP A 819 12.38 -21.71 -16.23
C ASP A 819 12.56 -20.22 -16.53
N ILE A 820 13.20 -19.49 -15.60
CA ILE A 820 13.69 -18.13 -15.81
C ILE A 820 14.89 -18.15 -16.78
N SER A 821 15.09 -17.06 -17.51
CA SER A 821 16.14 -16.95 -18.54
C SER A 821 16.62 -15.51 -18.65
N SER A 822 17.90 -15.25 -18.32
CA SER A 822 18.53 -13.92 -18.47
C SER A 822 18.48 -13.37 -19.90
N ASP A 823 18.34 -14.25 -20.89
CA ASP A 823 18.18 -13.88 -22.31
C ASP A 823 16.75 -13.38 -22.64
N LYS A 824 15.87 -13.25 -21.64
CA LYS A 824 14.44 -12.89 -21.78
C LYS A 824 13.94 -11.80 -20.84
N LEU A 825 14.74 -11.37 -19.85
CA LEU A 825 14.41 -10.26 -18.94
C LEU A 825 15.64 -9.64 -18.27
N ASN A 826 15.48 -8.41 -17.78
CA ASN A 826 16.46 -7.72 -16.94
C ASN A 826 16.10 -7.87 -15.45
N TYR A 827 16.90 -8.64 -14.70
CA TYR A 827 16.75 -8.87 -13.24
C TYR A 827 18.14 -9.06 -12.60
N SER A 828 18.24 -9.34 -11.29
CA SER A 828 19.51 -9.45 -10.54
C SER A 828 20.61 -10.21 -11.29
N ASP A 829 20.30 -11.39 -11.83
CA ASP A 829 21.31 -12.29 -12.41
C ASP A 829 21.55 -12.00 -13.90
N SER A 830 20.83 -11.04 -14.51
CA SER A 830 21.21 -10.46 -15.81
C SER A 830 22.57 -9.75 -15.73
N ASN A 831 22.95 -9.29 -14.53
CA ASN A 831 24.15 -8.50 -14.26
C ASN A 831 24.23 -7.16 -15.05
N MET A 832 23.10 -6.62 -15.54
CA MET A 832 23.06 -5.29 -16.16
C MET A 832 23.31 -4.17 -15.14
N GLY A 833 22.78 -4.31 -13.92
CA GLY A 833 22.97 -3.36 -12.81
C GLY A 833 22.21 -2.04 -12.94
N ASP A 834 21.41 -1.89 -13.99
CA ASP A 834 20.55 -0.74 -14.30
C ASP A 834 19.38 -1.24 -15.18
N THR A 835 18.37 -0.41 -15.36
CA THR A 835 17.35 -0.50 -16.42
C THR A 835 17.98 -0.71 -17.81
N THR A 836 17.22 -1.32 -18.71
CA THR A 836 17.54 -1.49 -20.15
C THR A 836 16.54 -0.73 -21.02
N PRO A 837 16.89 -0.40 -22.29
CA PRO A 837 15.93 0.15 -23.25
C PRO A 837 14.72 -0.78 -23.40
N VAL A 838 13.53 -0.22 -23.53
CA VAL A 838 12.31 -1.03 -23.64
C VAL A 838 12.30 -1.86 -24.94
N GLY A 839 11.81 -3.08 -24.86
CA GLY A 839 11.84 -4.07 -25.94
C GLY A 839 13.20 -4.77 -26.14
N SER A 840 14.18 -4.59 -25.24
CA SER A 840 15.52 -5.21 -25.36
C SER A 840 15.49 -6.74 -25.45
N TYR A 841 14.45 -7.37 -24.89
CA TYR A 841 14.26 -8.82 -24.89
C TYR A 841 13.17 -9.32 -25.86
N SER A 842 12.56 -8.41 -26.63
CA SER A 842 11.52 -8.76 -27.62
C SER A 842 12.08 -9.50 -28.85
N PRO A 843 11.35 -10.48 -29.43
CA PRO A 843 10.04 -10.97 -29.02
C PRO A 843 10.11 -12.14 -28.02
N ASP A 844 11.31 -12.55 -27.61
CA ASP A 844 11.52 -13.79 -26.86
C ASP A 844 11.12 -13.68 -25.37
N GLY A 845 11.16 -12.48 -24.80
CA GLY A 845 10.62 -12.14 -23.48
C GLY A 845 9.15 -11.70 -23.48
N ASP A 846 8.52 -11.51 -24.65
CA ASP A 846 7.17 -10.94 -24.75
C ASP A 846 6.09 -11.87 -24.16
N SER A 847 5.03 -11.24 -23.65
CA SER A 847 3.84 -11.92 -23.12
C SER A 847 3.02 -12.64 -24.22
N PRO A 848 2.02 -13.48 -23.86
CA PRO A 848 1.15 -14.14 -24.83
C PRO A 848 0.32 -13.20 -25.71
N TYR A 849 0.27 -11.90 -25.39
CA TYR A 849 -0.38 -10.84 -26.16
C TYR A 849 0.62 -9.86 -26.81
N GLY A 850 1.93 -10.06 -26.63
CA GLY A 850 2.98 -9.22 -27.21
C GLY A 850 3.37 -8.00 -26.37
N ALA A 851 3.01 -7.93 -25.09
CA ALA A 851 3.55 -6.92 -24.18
C ALA A 851 4.97 -7.33 -23.76
N ALA A 852 5.94 -6.45 -23.97
CA ALA A 852 7.35 -6.68 -23.65
C ALA A 852 7.65 -6.26 -22.21
N ASP A 853 8.75 -6.78 -21.66
CA ASP A 853 9.30 -6.37 -20.35
C ASP A 853 8.25 -6.37 -19.22
N MET A 854 7.29 -7.31 -19.27
CA MET A 854 6.29 -7.55 -18.21
C MET A 854 6.88 -8.32 -17.00
N ALA A 855 8.20 -8.42 -16.91
CA ALA A 855 8.93 -9.11 -15.86
C ALA A 855 10.33 -8.50 -15.76
N GLY A 856 10.72 -8.02 -14.59
CA GLY A 856 11.97 -7.28 -14.42
C GLY A 856 11.94 -5.90 -15.11
N ASN A 857 13.13 -5.36 -15.38
CA ASN A 857 13.39 -3.99 -15.83
C ASN A 857 12.96 -2.93 -14.79
N ALA A 858 11.66 -2.67 -14.61
CA ALA A 858 11.13 -1.72 -13.64
C ALA A 858 9.81 -2.22 -13.03
N TRP A 859 9.61 -1.95 -11.73
CA TRP A 859 8.31 -2.15 -11.09
C TRP A 859 7.29 -1.16 -11.67
N GLU A 860 6.09 -1.64 -11.96
CA GLU A 860 5.02 -0.85 -12.57
C GLU A 860 3.89 -0.54 -11.59
N TRP A 861 3.56 0.74 -11.44
CA TRP A 861 2.35 1.18 -10.76
C TRP A 861 1.07 0.68 -11.45
N THR A 862 0.08 0.25 -10.67
CA THR A 862 -1.28 -0.12 -11.12
C THR A 862 -2.34 0.78 -10.45
N SER A 863 -3.59 0.79 -10.93
CA SER A 863 -4.68 1.56 -10.28
C SER A 863 -5.05 1.01 -8.89
N SER A 864 -4.90 -0.30 -8.71
CA SER A 864 -5.43 -1.05 -7.57
C SER A 864 -4.78 -0.64 -6.25
N GLN A 865 -5.61 -0.39 -5.26
CA GLN A 865 -5.20 -0.39 -3.86
C GLN A 865 -4.78 -1.82 -3.47
N HIS A 866 -3.75 -1.94 -2.64
CA HIS A 866 -3.36 -3.23 -2.10
C HIS A 866 -4.35 -3.69 -1.03
N ALA A 867 -5.20 -4.63 -1.41
CA ALA A 867 -6.01 -5.43 -0.50
C ALA A 867 -5.63 -6.92 -0.55
N ASP A 868 -6.17 -7.68 0.40
CA ASP A 868 -5.93 -9.12 0.59
C ASP A 868 -6.20 -9.95 -0.68
N PHE A 869 -5.72 -11.20 -0.67
CA PHE A 869 -5.91 -12.17 -1.74
C PHE A 869 -6.76 -13.35 -1.25
N PRO A 870 -7.68 -13.91 -2.05
CA PRO A 870 -7.92 -13.67 -3.48
C PRO A 870 -8.40 -12.25 -3.83
N TYR A 871 -7.94 -11.74 -4.98
CA TYR A 871 -8.36 -10.44 -5.52
C TYR A 871 -9.88 -10.42 -5.77
N ASP A 872 -10.58 -9.42 -5.20
CA ASP A 872 -11.99 -9.14 -5.45
C ASP A 872 -12.12 -7.74 -6.06
N ALA A 873 -12.71 -7.62 -7.25
CA ALA A 873 -12.93 -6.32 -7.90
C ALA A 873 -14.02 -5.48 -7.22
N THR A 874 -14.77 -6.04 -6.26
CA THR A 874 -15.94 -5.43 -5.62
C THR A 874 -15.71 -4.96 -4.19
N ASP A 875 -14.54 -5.26 -3.60
CA ASP A 875 -14.18 -4.79 -2.24
C ASP A 875 -13.82 -3.30 -2.17
N GLY A 876 -13.69 -2.65 -3.32
CA GLY A 876 -13.33 -1.24 -3.45
C GLY A 876 -11.87 -0.97 -3.82
N ARG A 877 -11.03 -1.99 -4.04
CA ARG A 877 -9.62 -1.81 -4.40
C ARG A 877 -9.38 -1.01 -5.69
N GLU A 878 -10.33 -1.00 -6.63
CA GLU A 878 -10.24 -0.19 -7.86
C GLU A 878 -10.74 1.26 -7.70
N ASN A 879 -11.06 1.70 -6.48
CA ASN A 879 -11.36 3.10 -6.22
C ASN A 879 -10.08 3.96 -6.33
N SER A 880 -10.13 5.00 -7.18
CA SER A 880 -9.05 5.98 -7.35
C SER A 880 -8.90 6.94 -6.16
N THR A 881 -9.81 6.91 -5.18
CA THR A 881 -9.81 7.77 -4.00
C THR A 881 -9.13 7.14 -2.79
N GLY A 882 -8.23 7.87 -2.13
CA GLY A 882 -7.65 7.51 -0.83
C GLY A 882 -6.15 7.23 -0.86
N GLU A 883 -5.50 7.47 0.29
CA GLU A 883 -4.05 7.34 0.54
C GLU A 883 -3.58 5.88 0.71
N ALA A 884 -4.43 4.90 0.37
CA ALA A 884 -4.10 3.48 0.46
C ALA A 884 -2.91 3.11 -0.45
N LEU A 885 -2.05 2.22 0.05
CA LEU A 885 -0.93 1.63 -0.68
C LEU A 885 -1.39 1.12 -2.05
N ARG A 886 -0.62 1.37 -3.10
CA ARG A 886 -0.95 0.95 -4.47
C ARG A 886 -0.10 -0.24 -4.86
N VAL A 887 -0.67 -1.15 -5.66
CA VAL A 887 0.02 -2.38 -6.07
C VAL A 887 1.05 -2.06 -7.16
N LEU A 888 2.26 -2.57 -6.96
CA LEU A 888 3.36 -2.61 -7.91
C LEU A 888 3.47 -4.02 -8.50
N ARG A 889 3.76 -4.11 -9.80
CA ARG A 889 3.92 -5.38 -10.54
C ARG A 889 5.21 -5.43 -11.36
N GLY A 890 5.59 -6.63 -11.83
CA GLY A 890 6.72 -6.84 -12.75
C GLY A 890 8.04 -7.27 -12.08
N GLY A 891 8.43 -6.64 -10.97
CA GLY A 891 9.82 -6.72 -10.47
C GLY A 891 10.76 -5.82 -11.28
N SER A 892 12.00 -5.61 -10.84
CA SER A 892 12.94 -4.70 -11.50
C SER A 892 14.32 -5.30 -11.78
N PHE A 893 15.18 -4.51 -12.44
CA PHE A 893 16.54 -4.90 -12.84
C PHE A 893 17.46 -5.39 -11.71
N PHE A 894 17.17 -5.08 -10.44
CA PHE A 894 17.94 -5.55 -9.29
C PHE A 894 17.29 -6.68 -8.51
N ASP A 895 16.04 -7.03 -8.80
CA ASP A 895 15.27 -8.01 -8.03
C ASP A 895 15.62 -9.46 -8.41
N GLU A 896 15.54 -10.38 -7.43
CA GLU A 896 15.84 -11.79 -7.64
C GLU A 896 14.70 -12.56 -8.35
N ALA A 897 15.00 -13.77 -8.83
CA ALA A 897 14.10 -14.61 -9.65
C ALA A 897 12.70 -14.90 -9.06
N SER A 898 12.53 -14.72 -7.74
CA SER A 898 11.27 -14.84 -6.99
C SER A 898 10.33 -13.64 -7.20
N PHE A 899 10.90 -12.44 -7.42
CA PHE A 899 10.22 -11.14 -7.53
C PHE A 899 9.92 -10.69 -8.96
N VAL A 900 10.30 -11.48 -9.98
CA VAL A 900 10.08 -11.18 -11.41
C VAL A 900 9.12 -12.15 -12.11
N ARG A 901 8.10 -12.64 -11.38
CA ARG A 901 7.06 -13.57 -11.88
C ARG A 901 5.76 -12.81 -12.16
N CYS A 902 4.97 -13.24 -13.15
CA CYS A 902 3.71 -12.59 -13.50
C CYS A 902 2.67 -12.55 -12.37
N ALA A 903 2.73 -13.46 -11.41
CA ALA A 903 1.80 -13.52 -10.28
C ALA A 903 2.27 -12.75 -9.03
N VAL A 904 3.50 -12.25 -9.02
CA VAL A 904 4.05 -11.54 -7.86
C VAL A 904 3.36 -10.19 -7.68
N ARG A 905 3.30 -9.74 -6.42
CA ARG A 905 2.70 -8.48 -6.00
C ARG A 905 3.71 -7.79 -5.07
N ASP A 906 3.90 -6.50 -5.24
CA ASP A 906 4.46 -5.64 -4.19
C ASP A 906 3.51 -4.45 -3.96
N ARG A 907 3.77 -3.64 -2.93
CA ARG A 907 2.94 -2.50 -2.55
C ARG A 907 3.79 -1.40 -1.96
N ASN A 908 3.51 -0.16 -2.34
CA ASN A 908 4.10 0.99 -1.66
C ASN A 908 3.10 2.14 -1.55
N ASP A 909 3.42 3.12 -0.71
CA ASP A 909 2.63 4.34 -0.57
C ASP A 909 2.65 5.12 -1.90
N PRO A 910 1.50 5.60 -2.41
CA PRO A 910 1.42 6.30 -3.68
C PRO A 910 2.28 7.58 -3.78
N VAL A 911 2.79 8.15 -2.68
CA VAL A 911 3.74 9.28 -2.71
C VAL A 911 5.21 8.87 -2.88
N ILE A 912 5.55 7.59 -2.74
CA ILE A 912 6.95 7.14 -2.77
C ILE A 912 7.46 7.06 -4.20
N THR A 913 8.65 7.61 -4.45
CA THR A 913 9.44 7.37 -5.65
C THR A 913 10.58 6.39 -5.34
N PHE A 914 11.01 5.63 -6.34
CA PHE A 914 12.22 4.82 -6.23
C PHE A 914 12.89 4.65 -7.60
N GLY A 915 14.21 4.46 -7.61
CA GLY A 915 15.02 4.35 -8.84
C GLY A 915 14.74 3.11 -9.71
N SER A 916 13.73 2.31 -9.38
CA SER A 916 13.18 1.25 -10.23
C SER A 916 11.65 1.24 -10.32
N TYR A 917 10.97 2.25 -9.78
CA TYR A 917 9.51 2.40 -9.85
C TYR A 917 9.14 3.28 -11.05
N GLY A 918 8.49 2.66 -12.04
CA GLY A 918 7.95 3.28 -13.24
C GLY A 918 6.48 2.90 -13.44
N PHE A 919 5.97 2.98 -14.67
CA PHE A 919 4.57 2.64 -14.98
C PHE A 919 4.33 2.38 -16.47
N ARG A 920 3.14 1.85 -16.77
CA ARG A 920 2.66 1.53 -18.12
C ARG A 920 1.23 2.03 -18.30
N VAL A 921 0.91 2.54 -19.50
CA VAL A 921 -0.43 3.06 -19.84
C VAL A 921 -1.38 1.90 -20.17
N GLY A 922 -2.63 1.98 -19.73
CA GLY A 922 -3.74 1.14 -20.18
C GLY A 922 -4.99 1.95 -20.54
N TRP A 923 -5.93 1.34 -21.26
CA TRP A 923 -7.26 1.90 -21.50
C TRP A 923 -8.29 0.81 -21.82
N ALA A 924 -9.55 1.04 -21.45
CA ALA A 924 -10.64 0.12 -21.76
C ALA A 924 -11.05 0.23 -23.23
N SER A 925 -11.27 -0.90 -23.91
CA SER A 925 -11.76 -0.89 -25.30
C SER A 925 -13.14 -0.25 -25.35
N PRO A 926 -13.43 0.73 -26.25
CA PRO A 926 -14.72 1.41 -26.28
C PRO A 926 -15.82 0.41 -26.64
N SER A 927 -16.64 0.05 -25.66
CA SER A 927 -17.71 -0.94 -25.83
C SER A 927 -18.60 -0.56 -27.01
N GLY A 928 -18.49 -1.31 -28.10
CA GLY A 928 -19.06 -0.93 -29.40
C GLY A 928 -20.54 -0.58 -29.28
N SER A 929 -20.90 0.64 -29.71
CA SER A 929 -22.26 1.16 -29.55
C SER A 929 -23.26 0.31 -30.33
N GLY A 930 -24.02 -0.52 -29.62
CA GLY A 930 -25.04 -1.39 -30.20
C GLY A 930 -26.13 -0.58 -30.89
N SER A 931 -26.26 -0.76 -32.22
CA SER A 931 -27.23 -0.09 -33.09
C SER A 931 -28.32 -1.03 -33.58
#